data_AF-A0A329S843-F1
#
_entry.id   AF-A0A329S843-F1
#
_cell.length_a   1.000
_cell.length_b   1.000
_cell.length_c   1.000
_cell.angle_alpha   90.00
_cell.angle_beta   90.00
_cell.angle_gamma   90.00
#
_symmetry.space_group_name_H-M   'P 1'
#
loop_
_entity.id
_entity.type
_entity.pdbx_description
1 polymer ?
#
loop_
_entity_poly.entity_id
_entity_poly.type
_entity_poly.pdbx_seq_one_letter_code
_entity_poly.pdbx_strand_id
1 'polypeptide(L)'
;MASLPGQQGDLRDPTLEELYTGPVRALPDEIQQLPAEDTACTFCGVSYFVFAEVQALQTTVKQYKKTFRDFVRFMEQERSVARDLRQQVTELKGSFADLVAACSSSIKQILEQSEAQRTAQQEALNQLQRLRKELLDSEDSRRELQIFSKRNEEEQKLAHSLVEQKLRNEILHLSSQVENCKLLSESQQAAFKEENDRDQQRIRELESKFVKSQEQWTAAERQLVTERDVLKQQLLAMNERVELESSTAQQLEGQLTAIREELGRVVAASDTERKSSSQMNSEIIQLKHQLQSLDKTRAQLLSENGRYKDDKYKLEDEINALRLRADQLQGQLSVSSASTEKRKSEYTRDLEKLRGEHGNEISRLQRDHARAIEELKASQNKYLEYLKKETAELQARGEESSRHVLLAMEDRLRDAERRANEWKDRALQNASEREEAKRSSSHFESMIQTLQRRLDSSERDKQKMTDKAKIERTELEQRLKSAQNEVRQETNMSLQEAKQRQKELQHENTALRQQVDSLQNQLETLQEKSAKPAKPQAAWETNQIDRRKLSRHESSNQDCEKTINQLRSKLKQKDREISLLQQTVHRECMERTSLLERMRSSKVLPEIAIPSLAAPSDSRASNSCNDTDDCTERLEHSANENQQPKASFYEKLRRAGSRKAKPRK
;
A
#
# COMPACT_ATOMS: atom_id res chain seq x y z
N MET A 1 68.24 -37.91 22.37
CA MET A 1 68.70 -39.24 22.85
C MET A 1 70.01 -39.03 23.58
N ALA A 2 70.12 -39.56 24.79
CA ALA A 2 71.34 -39.55 25.59
C ALA A 2 71.84 -40.99 25.78
N SER A 3 73.15 -41.15 25.94
CA SER A 3 73.82 -42.43 26.10
C SER A 3 73.50 -43.10 27.45
N LEU A 4 73.53 -44.43 27.51
CA LEU A 4 74.57 -45.24 28.18
C LEU A 4 74.21 -46.75 28.15
N PRO A 5 75.17 -47.67 28.39
CA PRO A 5 75.09 -49.05 27.95
C PRO A 5 74.63 -50.04 29.04
N GLY A 6 74.31 -51.25 28.61
CA GLY A 6 74.18 -52.41 29.47
C GLY A 6 74.36 -53.69 28.66
N GLN A 7 75.55 -54.31 28.75
CA GLN A 7 75.71 -55.70 28.31
C GLN A 7 74.82 -56.58 29.18
N GLN A 8 73.93 -57.36 28.58
CA GLN A 8 73.37 -58.54 29.20
C GLN A 8 73.63 -59.70 28.26
N GLY A 9 74.46 -60.64 28.72
CA GLY A 9 74.94 -61.75 27.92
C GLY A 9 73.79 -62.69 27.54
N ASP A 10 73.80 -63.13 26.29
CA ASP A 10 72.89 -64.16 25.80
C ASP A 10 73.00 -65.42 26.66
N LEU A 11 71.84 -66.03 26.95
CA LEU A 11 71.73 -67.33 27.60
C LEU A 11 72.28 -68.41 26.65
N ARG A 12 73.57 -68.73 26.82
CA ARG A 12 74.24 -69.86 26.20
C ARG A 12 74.09 -71.10 27.10
N ASP A 13 73.97 -72.28 26.50
CA ASP A 13 74.09 -73.53 27.25
C ASP A 13 75.45 -73.58 27.97
N PRO A 14 75.48 -73.94 29.28
CA PRO A 14 76.73 -74.05 30.02
C PRO A 14 77.69 -75.02 29.34
N THR A 15 78.94 -74.61 29.21
CA THR A 15 79.98 -75.52 28.73
C THR A 15 80.21 -76.64 29.75
N LEU A 16 80.72 -77.78 29.28
CA LEU A 16 80.99 -78.95 30.13
C LEU A 16 81.90 -78.58 31.33
N GLU A 17 82.80 -77.62 31.14
CA GLU A 17 83.73 -77.11 32.15
C GLU A 17 83.03 -76.24 33.21
N GLU A 18 82.08 -75.38 32.81
CA GLU A 18 81.23 -74.57 33.71
C GLU A 18 80.27 -75.44 34.54
N LEU A 19 79.84 -76.60 34.02
CA LEU A 19 79.03 -77.58 34.77
C LEU A 19 79.80 -78.26 35.92
N TYR A 20 81.13 -78.33 35.85
CA TYR A 20 81.96 -78.91 36.91
C TYR A 20 82.63 -77.86 37.82
N THR A 21 82.69 -76.59 37.42
CA THR A 21 83.35 -75.52 38.19
C THR A 21 82.41 -74.44 38.74
N GLY A 22 81.18 -74.36 38.24
CA GLY A 22 80.18 -73.38 38.67
C GLY A 22 80.34 -72.00 38.03
N PRO A 23 79.27 -71.16 38.02
CA PRO A 23 79.29 -69.88 37.31
C PRO A 23 80.11 -68.82 38.04
N VAL A 24 81.02 -68.16 37.30
CA VAL A 24 81.83 -67.04 37.82
C VAL A 24 81.00 -65.75 37.91
N ARG A 25 80.15 -65.64 38.94
CA ARG A 25 79.47 -64.39 39.34
C ARG A 25 79.47 -64.26 40.86
N ALA A 26 79.74 -63.06 41.36
CA ALA A 26 79.73 -62.79 42.80
C ALA A 26 78.31 -62.98 43.36
N LEU A 27 78.21 -63.78 44.42
CA LEU A 27 76.98 -64.00 45.19
C LEU A 27 76.57 -62.72 45.95
N PRO A 28 75.28 -62.52 46.26
CA PRO A 28 74.88 -61.60 47.33
C PRO A 28 75.62 -61.92 48.64
N ASP A 29 76.02 -60.88 49.37
CA ASP A 29 76.96 -60.99 50.50
C ASP A 29 76.50 -61.98 51.58
N GLU A 30 75.18 -62.15 51.76
CA GLU A 30 74.58 -63.06 52.74
C GLU A 30 74.71 -64.55 52.37
N ILE A 31 74.80 -64.87 51.06
CA ILE A 31 74.92 -66.25 50.56
C ILE A 31 76.39 -66.61 50.34
N GLN A 32 77.24 -65.61 50.06
CA GLN A 32 78.69 -65.77 49.90
C GLN A 32 79.41 -66.19 51.19
N GLN A 33 78.76 -66.02 52.35
CA GLN A 33 79.27 -66.38 53.69
C GLN A 33 78.83 -67.78 54.17
N LEU A 34 77.97 -68.47 53.42
CA LEU A 34 77.56 -69.84 53.75
C LEU A 34 78.57 -70.86 53.20
N PRO A 35 78.86 -71.97 53.91
CA PRO A 35 79.69 -73.04 53.36
C PRO A 35 79.02 -73.61 52.12
N ALA A 36 79.82 -74.08 51.15
CA ALA A 36 79.32 -74.56 49.85
C ALA A 36 78.21 -75.63 49.97
N GLU A 37 78.27 -76.43 51.03
CA GLU A 37 77.34 -77.49 51.41
C GLU A 37 75.91 -76.98 51.71
N ASP A 38 75.76 -75.73 52.16
CA ASP A 38 74.47 -75.08 52.50
C ASP A 38 73.91 -74.18 51.38
N THR A 39 74.60 -74.08 50.24
CA THR A 39 74.16 -73.24 49.09
C THR A 39 73.02 -73.86 48.25
N ALA A 40 72.57 -75.06 48.63
CA ALA A 40 71.37 -75.70 48.12
C ALA A 40 70.50 -76.21 49.26
N CYS A 41 69.17 -76.16 49.08
CA CYS A 41 68.26 -76.62 50.12
C CYS A 41 68.38 -78.15 50.29
N THR A 42 68.83 -78.57 51.47
CA THR A 42 69.05 -79.99 51.82
C THR A 42 67.79 -80.87 51.69
N PHE A 43 66.60 -80.29 51.70
CA PHE A 43 65.33 -81.03 51.58
C PHE A 43 64.86 -81.26 50.13
N CYS A 44 65.20 -80.39 49.18
CA CYS A 44 64.73 -80.48 47.79
C CYS A 44 65.84 -80.42 46.72
N GLY A 45 67.10 -80.21 47.10
CA GLY A 45 68.25 -80.17 46.19
C GLY A 45 68.29 -78.99 45.23
N VAL A 46 67.34 -78.05 45.32
CA VAL A 46 67.32 -76.84 44.50
C VAL A 46 68.27 -75.81 45.10
N SER A 47 69.21 -75.32 44.30
CA SER A 47 70.10 -74.24 44.72
C SER A 47 69.35 -72.92 44.88
N TYR A 48 69.74 -72.11 45.87
CA TYR A 48 69.18 -70.78 46.09
C TYR A 48 69.29 -69.86 44.85
N PHE A 49 70.26 -70.12 43.94
CA PHE A 49 70.35 -69.48 42.63
C PHE A 49 69.04 -69.59 41.82
N VAL A 50 68.50 -70.81 41.66
CA VAL A 50 67.29 -71.06 40.86
C VAL A 50 66.06 -70.42 41.51
N PHE A 51 66.00 -70.42 42.84
CA PHE A 51 64.90 -69.77 43.57
C PHE A 51 64.91 -68.25 43.37
N ALA A 52 66.08 -67.60 43.45
CA ALA A 52 66.23 -66.16 43.22
C ALA A 52 65.84 -65.76 41.78
N GLU A 53 66.27 -66.53 40.77
CA GLU A 53 65.87 -66.30 39.38
C GLU A 53 64.36 -66.47 39.16
N VAL A 54 63.75 -67.51 39.73
CA VAL A 54 62.29 -67.71 39.68
C VAL A 54 61.55 -66.57 40.37
N GLN A 55 62.06 -66.05 41.50
CA GLN A 55 61.44 -64.92 42.21
C GLN A 55 61.59 -63.59 41.43
N ALA A 56 62.72 -63.37 40.76
CA ALA A 56 62.92 -62.24 39.85
C ALA A 56 61.97 -62.33 38.65
N LEU A 57 61.85 -63.50 38.01
CA LEU A 57 60.91 -63.75 36.91
C LEU A 57 59.44 -63.60 37.34
N GLN A 58 59.07 -64.06 38.54
CA GLN A 58 57.73 -63.81 39.09
C GLN A 58 57.47 -62.31 39.29
N THR A 59 58.48 -61.55 39.69
CA THR A 59 58.36 -60.10 39.92
C THR A 59 58.23 -59.34 38.60
N THR A 60 59.02 -59.66 37.58
CA THR A 60 58.88 -59.06 36.24
C THR A 60 57.55 -59.46 35.59
N VAL A 61 57.10 -60.72 35.70
CA VAL A 61 55.77 -61.16 35.22
C VAL A 61 54.64 -60.43 35.95
N LYS A 62 54.75 -60.16 37.27
CA LYS A 62 53.78 -59.32 38.00
C LYS A 62 53.76 -57.88 37.46
N GLN A 63 54.92 -57.29 37.16
CA GLN A 63 55.02 -55.96 36.55
C GLN A 63 54.41 -55.93 35.14
N TYR A 64 54.74 -56.89 34.26
CA TYR A 64 54.15 -57.00 32.92
C TYR A 64 52.63 -57.23 32.96
N LYS A 65 52.12 -58.02 33.92
CA LYS A 65 50.67 -58.16 34.13
C LYS A 65 50.00 -56.86 34.60
N LYS A 66 50.71 -56.01 35.35
CA LYS A 66 50.22 -54.68 35.74
C LYS A 66 50.18 -53.74 34.53
N THR A 67 51.30 -53.57 33.83
CA THR A 67 51.38 -52.66 32.67
C THR A 67 50.44 -53.09 31.53
N PHE A 68 50.23 -54.38 31.31
CA PHE A 68 49.24 -54.86 30.34
C PHE A 68 47.81 -54.49 30.72
N ARG A 69 47.42 -54.57 32.01
CA ARG A 69 46.09 -54.11 32.47
C ARG A 69 45.93 -52.60 32.33
N ASP A 70 46.95 -51.82 32.69
CA ASP A 70 46.93 -50.37 32.53
C ASP A 70 46.79 -49.98 31.03
N PHE A 71 47.48 -50.70 30.13
CA PHE A 71 47.35 -50.54 28.68
C PHE A 71 45.96 -50.94 28.14
N VAL A 72 45.37 -52.04 28.62
CA VAL A 72 44.01 -52.44 28.23
C VAL A 72 42.99 -51.38 28.66
N ARG A 73 43.07 -50.88 29.91
CA ARG A 73 42.20 -49.81 30.40
C ARG A 73 42.34 -48.53 29.58
N PHE A 74 43.57 -48.14 29.23
CA PHE A 74 43.83 -47.01 28.34
C PHE A 74 43.19 -47.21 26.95
N MET A 75 43.35 -48.39 26.34
CA MET A 75 42.74 -48.73 25.05
C MET A 75 41.20 -48.76 25.10
N GLU A 76 40.60 -49.10 26.24
CA GLU A 76 39.15 -49.04 26.46
C GLU A 76 38.65 -47.60 26.60
N GLN A 77 39.40 -46.74 27.29
CA GLN A 77 39.12 -45.29 27.40
C GLN A 77 39.24 -44.59 26.05
N GLU A 78 40.30 -44.85 25.28
CA GLU A 78 40.44 -44.34 23.91
C GLU A 78 39.29 -44.83 23.00
N ARG A 79 38.79 -46.06 23.21
CA ARG A 79 37.64 -46.61 22.48
C ARG A 79 36.28 -46.03 22.93
N SER A 80 36.12 -45.52 24.15
CA SER A 80 34.93 -44.73 24.50
C SER A 80 35.02 -43.34 23.88
N VAL A 81 36.13 -42.62 24.08
CA VAL A 81 36.34 -41.28 23.49
C VAL A 81 36.16 -41.29 21.97
N ALA A 82 36.70 -42.30 21.27
CA ALA A 82 36.52 -42.45 19.83
C ALA A 82 35.09 -42.80 19.38
N ARG A 83 34.23 -43.35 20.26
CA ARG A 83 32.79 -43.53 20.00
C ARG A 83 32.04 -42.22 20.22
N ASP A 84 32.30 -41.56 21.34
CA ASP A 84 31.63 -40.32 21.73
C ASP A 84 31.90 -39.21 20.69
N LEU A 85 33.14 -39.09 20.20
CA LEU A 85 33.50 -38.19 19.10
C LEU A 85 32.78 -38.52 17.78
N ARG A 86 32.58 -39.81 17.47
CA ARG A 86 31.82 -40.23 16.26
C ARG A 86 30.34 -39.90 16.40
N GLN A 87 29.78 -40.04 17.60
CA GLN A 87 28.41 -39.65 17.89
C GLN A 87 28.23 -38.13 17.72
N GLN A 88 29.07 -37.31 18.36
CA GLN A 88 29.03 -35.84 18.23
C GLN A 88 29.18 -35.39 16.76
N VAL A 89 30.08 -36.00 15.99
CA VAL A 89 30.23 -35.72 14.55
C VAL A 89 28.97 -36.10 13.76
N THR A 90 28.22 -37.11 14.18
CA THR A 90 26.97 -37.54 13.53
C THR A 90 25.81 -36.62 13.88
N GLU A 91 25.69 -36.21 15.15
CA GLU A 91 24.72 -35.23 15.63
C GLU A 91 24.95 -33.85 14.98
N LEU A 92 26.20 -33.38 14.89
CA LEU A 92 26.57 -32.16 14.17
C LEU A 92 26.17 -32.23 12.69
N LYS A 93 26.40 -33.36 12.01
CA LYS A 93 25.97 -33.55 10.62
C LYS A 93 24.46 -33.52 10.46
N GLY A 94 23.71 -34.10 11.40
CA GLY A 94 22.25 -34.02 11.45
C GLY A 94 21.78 -32.57 11.58
N SER A 95 22.23 -31.88 12.63
CA SER A 95 21.83 -30.47 12.88
C SER A 95 22.19 -29.53 11.72
N PHE A 96 23.32 -29.77 11.02
CA PHE A 96 23.67 -29.02 9.82
C PHE A 96 22.74 -29.32 8.64
N ALA A 97 22.38 -30.59 8.42
CA ALA A 97 21.44 -30.96 7.37
C ALA A 97 20.05 -30.34 7.59
N ASP A 98 19.56 -30.36 8.84
CA ASP A 98 18.28 -29.75 9.23
C ASP A 98 18.30 -28.22 9.04
N LEU A 99 19.40 -27.56 9.43
CA LEU A 99 19.57 -26.12 9.24
C LEU A 99 19.64 -25.74 7.74
N VAL A 100 20.36 -26.52 6.93
CA VAL A 100 20.39 -26.33 5.47
C VAL A 100 19.00 -26.54 4.85
N ALA A 101 18.24 -27.55 5.30
CA ALA A 101 16.89 -27.79 4.85
C ALA A 101 15.96 -26.60 5.19
N ALA A 102 15.98 -26.13 6.43
CA ALA A 102 15.19 -24.99 6.91
C ALA A 102 15.56 -23.66 6.21
N CYS A 103 16.85 -23.43 5.95
CA CYS A 103 17.30 -22.31 5.12
C CYS A 103 16.79 -22.44 3.67
N SER A 104 16.82 -23.64 3.08
CA SER A 104 16.37 -23.87 1.72
C SER A 104 14.85 -23.67 1.55
N SER A 105 14.03 -24.08 2.53
CA SER A 105 12.58 -23.83 2.52
C SER A 105 12.26 -22.35 2.71
N SER A 106 12.99 -21.66 3.61
CA SER A 106 12.84 -20.21 3.82
C SER A 106 13.19 -19.42 2.55
N ILE A 107 14.26 -19.80 1.84
CA ILE A 107 14.65 -19.19 0.56
C ILE A 107 13.57 -19.39 -0.50
N LYS A 108 13.01 -20.61 -0.64
CA LYS A 108 11.89 -20.87 -1.57
C LYS A 108 10.67 -20.01 -1.25
N GLN A 109 10.27 -19.95 0.02
CA GLN A 109 9.13 -19.14 0.46
C GLN A 109 9.33 -17.65 0.16
N ILE A 110 10.55 -17.11 0.34
CA ILE A 110 10.87 -15.72 0.01
C ILE A 110 10.82 -15.49 -1.51
N LEU A 111 11.27 -16.45 -2.33
CA LEU A 111 11.18 -16.35 -3.80
C LEU A 111 9.71 -16.35 -4.27
N GLU A 112 8.89 -17.28 -3.78
CA GLU A 112 7.46 -17.36 -4.07
C GLU A 112 6.71 -16.07 -3.66
N GLN A 113 7.02 -15.52 -2.47
CA GLN A 113 6.49 -14.24 -2.02
C GLN A 113 6.95 -13.06 -2.90
N SER A 114 8.21 -13.06 -3.36
CA SER A 114 8.74 -12.01 -4.25
C SER A 114 8.08 -12.07 -5.63
N GLU A 115 7.82 -13.26 -6.18
CA GLU A 115 7.10 -13.43 -7.44
C GLU A 115 5.64 -13.00 -7.32
N ALA A 116 4.95 -13.38 -6.25
CA ALA A 116 3.58 -12.93 -5.95
C ALA A 116 3.49 -11.40 -5.79
N GLN A 117 4.49 -10.75 -5.18
CA GLN A 117 4.55 -9.29 -5.09
C GLN A 117 4.80 -8.65 -6.46
N ARG A 118 5.68 -9.20 -7.30
CA ARG A 118 5.94 -8.69 -8.66
C ARG A 118 4.71 -8.80 -9.55
N THR A 119 3.97 -9.92 -9.51
CA THR A 119 2.75 -10.08 -10.31
C THR A 119 1.66 -9.11 -9.84
N ALA A 120 1.42 -8.99 -8.54
CA ALA A 120 0.48 -8.01 -7.99
C ALA A 120 0.88 -6.55 -8.33
N GLN A 121 2.17 -6.22 -8.29
CA GLN A 121 2.67 -4.89 -8.69
C GLN A 121 2.46 -4.63 -10.19
N GLN A 122 2.68 -5.63 -11.05
CA GLN A 122 2.43 -5.51 -12.49
C GLN A 122 0.93 -5.37 -12.79
N GLU A 123 0.06 -6.10 -12.08
CA GLU A 123 -1.39 -5.94 -12.19
C GLU A 123 -1.85 -4.56 -11.75
N ALA A 124 -1.33 -4.03 -10.64
CA ALA A 124 -1.60 -2.67 -10.19
C ALA A 124 -1.14 -1.60 -11.20
N LEU A 125 0.04 -1.76 -11.81
CA LEU A 125 0.51 -0.89 -12.90
C LEU A 125 -0.41 -0.96 -14.12
N ASN A 126 -0.83 -2.16 -14.52
CA ASN A 126 -1.78 -2.35 -15.62
C ASN A 126 -3.15 -1.71 -15.33
N GLN A 127 -3.64 -1.76 -14.09
CA GLN A 127 -4.86 -1.09 -13.65
C GLN A 127 -4.71 0.43 -13.69
N LEU A 128 -3.61 0.98 -13.16
CA LEU A 128 -3.32 2.42 -13.21
C LEU A 128 -3.21 2.94 -14.66
N GLN A 129 -2.66 2.16 -15.58
CA GLN A 129 -2.63 2.51 -17.00
C GLN A 129 -4.03 2.54 -17.64
N ARG A 130 -4.93 1.61 -17.30
CA ARG A 130 -6.33 1.63 -17.74
C ARG A 130 -7.07 2.85 -17.20
N LEU A 131 -7.02 3.07 -15.89
CA LEU A 131 -7.66 4.22 -15.23
C LEU A 131 -7.14 5.56 -15.78
N ARG A 132 -5.83 5.66 -16.07
CA ARG A 132 -5.26 6.85 -16.73
C ARG A 132 -5.81 7.06 -18.13
N LYS A 133 -6.06 6.00 -18.90
CA LYS A 133 -6.67 6.09 -20.22
C LYS A 133 -8.14 6.50 -20.12
N GLU A 134 -8.92 5.83 -19.26
CA GLU A 134 -10.32 6.15 -19.01
C GLU A 134 -10.52 7.60 -18.54
N LEU A 135 -9.60 8.12 -17.72
CA LEU A 135 -9.58 9.53 -17.32
C LEU A 135 -9.35 10.49 -18.50
N LEU A 136 -8.41 10.17 -19.40
CA LEU A 136 -8.16 10.96 -20.61
C LEU A 136 -9.37 10.93 -21.56
N ASP A 137 -9.92 9.75 -21.83
CA ASP A 137 -11.10 9.56 -22.68
C ASP A 137 -12.33 10.33 -22.09
N SER A 138 -12.45 10.37 -20.76
CA SER A 138 -13.48 11.16 -20.05
C SER A 138 -13.22 12.68 -20.09
N GLU A 139 -11.97 13.12 -19.99
CA GLU A 139 -11.61 14.54 -20.15
C GLU A 139 -11.91 15.04 -21.56
N ASP A 140 -11.60 14.25 -22.60
CA ASP A 140 -11.89 14.61 -23.98
C ASP A 140 -13.40 14.63 -24.24
N SER A 141 -14.15 13.63 -23.75
CA SER A 141 -15.62 13.64 -23.76
C SER A 141 -16.19 14.90 -23.09
N ARG A 142 -15.60 15.35 -21.97
CA ARG A 142 -16.01 16.58 -21.28
C ARG A 142 -15.67 17.85 -22.10
N ARG A 143 -14.54 17.88 -22.80
CA ARG A 143 -14.15 18.98 -23.70
C ARG A 143 -15.11 19.06 -24.89
N GLU A 144 -15.47 17.93 -25.51
CA GLU A 144 -16.45 17.87 -26.59
C GLU A 144 -17.82 18.38 -26.14
N LEU A 145 -18.35 17.89 -25.01
CA LEU A 145 -19.61 18.38 -24.44
C LEU A 145 -19.57 19.89 -24.13
N GLN A 146 -18.44 20.42 -23.67
CA GLN A 146 -18.27 21.86 -23.44
C GLN A 146 -18.28 22.66 -24.75
N ILE A 147 -17.73 22.12 -25.85
CA ILE A 147 -17.80 22.73 -27.18
C ILE A 147 -19.24 22.69 -27.72
N PHE A 148 -19.96 21.57 -27.56
CA PHE A 148 -21.37 21.45 -27.94
C PHE A 148 -22.28 22.41 -27.15
N SER A 149 -22.07 22.57 -25.83
CA SER A 149 -22.81 23.55 -25.02
C SER A 149 -22.64 24.96 -25.57
N LYS A 150 -21.39 25.39 -25.81
CA LYS A 150 -21.10 26.73 -26.35
C LYS A 150 -21.75 26.97 -27.72
N ARG A 151 -21.67 26.00 -28.63
CA ARG A 151 -22.33 26.10 -29.95
C ARG A 151 -23.84 26.23 -29.82
N ASN A 152 -24.48 25.42 -28.97
CA ASN A 152 -25.92 25.50 -28.71
C ASN A 152 -26.31 26.86 -28.06
N GLU A 153 -25.49 27.39 -27.15
CA GLU A 153 -25.69 28.75 -26.60
C GLU A 153 -25.55 29.84 -27.67
N GLU A 154 -24.62 29.70 -28.62
CA GLU A 154 -24.43 30.62 -29.75
C GLU A 154 -25.59 30.54 -30.75
N GLU A 155 -26.05 29.33 -31.09
CA GLU A 155 -27.23 29.09 -31.92
C GLU A 155 -28.51 29.66 -31.27
N GLN A 156 -28.69 29.50 -29.96
CA GLN A 156 -29.81 30.09 -29.21
C GLN A 156 -29.75 31.62 -29.19
N LYS A 157 -28.56 32.22 -29.03
CA LYS A 157 -28.38 33.68 -29.14
C LYS A 157 -28.70 34.21 -30.54
N LEU A 158 -28.29 33.49 -31.58
CA LEU A 158 -28.64 33.79 -32.98
C LEU A 158 -30.14 33.68 -33.23
N ALA A 159 -30.79 32.61 -32.74
CA ALA A 159 -32.23 32.43 -32.84
C ALA A 159 -33.01 33.53 -32.11
N HIS A 160 -32.58 33.90 -30.89
CA HIS A 160 -33.18 35.01 -30.15
C HIS A 160 -33.02 36.34 -30.89
N SER A 161 -31.82 36.66 -31.38
CA SER A 161 -31.57 37.87 -32.16
C SER A 161 -32.42 37.94 -33.44
N LEU A 162 -32.61 36.80 -34.12
CA LEU A 162 -33.48 36.71 -35.30
C LEU A 162 -34.97 36.91 -34.95
N VAL A 163 -35.44 36.36 -33.83
CA VAL A 163 -36.81 36.59 -33.33
C VAL A 163 -37.00 38.05 -32.94
N GLU A 164 -36.05 38.64 -32.22
CA GLU A 164 -36.09 40.05 -31.83
C GLU A 164 -36.09 40.97 -33.07
N GLN A 165 -35.27 40.67 -34.08
CA GLN A 165 -35.27 41.43 -35.34
C GLN A 165 -36.58 41.29 -36.12
N LYS A 166 -37.21 40.11 -36.11
CA LYS A 166 -38.57 39.92 -36.68
C LYS A 166 -39.61 40.77 -35.96
N LEU A 167 -39.60 40.76 -34.63
CA LEU A 167 -40.50 41.59 -33.81
C LEU A 167 -40.26 43.10 -34.05
N ARG A 168 -38.99 43.54 -34.13
CA ARG A 168 -38.66 44.94 -34.49
C ARG A 168 -39.20 45.32 -35.87
N ASN A 169 -39.06 44.44 -36.87
CA ASN A 169 -39.60 44.67 -38.22
C ASN A 169 -41.15 44.72 -38.22
N GLU A 170 -41.80 43.85 -37.46
CA GLU A 170 -43.26 43.81 -37.32
C GLU A 170 -43.79 45.05 -36.60
N ILE A 171 -43.14 45.49 -35.52
CA ILE A 171 -43.43 46.76 -34.83
C ILE A 171 -43.30 47.94 -35.80
N LEU A 172 -42.21 48.02 -36.58
CA LEU A 172 -42.02 49.08 -37.58
C LEU A 172 -43.12 49.08 -38.66
N HIS A 173 -43.51 47.90 -39.15
CA HIS A 173 -44.61 47.75 -40.11
C HIS A 173 -45.95 48.19 -39.52
N LEU A 174 -46.28 47.75 -38.30
CA LEU A 174 -47.50 48.17 -37.59
C LEU A 174 -47.50 49.67 -37.28
N SER A 175 -46.36 50.25 -36.87
CA SER A 175 -46.23 51.70 -36.67
C SER A 175 -46.46 52.48 -37.98
N SER A 176 -45.93 51.99 -39.11
CA SER A 176 -46.20 52.57 -40.43
C SER A 176 -47.67 52.47 -40.83
N GLN A 177 -48.34 51.34 -40.54
CA GLN A 177 -49.79 51.22 -40.75
C GLN A 177 -50.59 52.20 -39.88
N VAL A 178 -50.25 52.34 -38.60
CA VAL A 178 -50.90 53.29 -37.68
C VAL A 178 -50.73 54.72 -38.17
N GLU A 179 -49.53 55.13 -38.59
CA GLU A 179 -49.30 56.48 -39.11
C GLU A 179 -50.03 56.70 -40.45
N ASN A 180 -50.09 55.70 -41.34
CA ASN A 180 -50.90 55.78 -42.56
C ASN A 180 -52.41 55.93 -42.26
N CYS A 181 -52.94 55.16 -41.30
CA CYS A 181 -54.33 55.30 -40.86
C CYS A 181 -54.61 56.67 -40.23
N LYS A 182 -53.66 57.20 -39.46
CA LYS A 182 -53.73 58.54 -38.87
C LYS A 182 -53.72 59.63 -39.95
N LEU A 183 -52.77 59.59 -40.89
CA LEU A 183 -52.71 60.52 -42.03
C LEU A 183 -53.97 60.46 -42.90
N LEU A 184 -54.54 59.27 -43.11
CA LEU A 184 -55.82 59.10 -43.81
C LEU A 184 -56.98 59.74 -43.02
N SER A 185 -57.02 59.56 -41.70
CA SER A 185 -58.02 60.18 -40.82
C SER A 185 -57.88 61.70 -40.77
N GLU A 186 -56.65 62.24 -40.71
CA GLU A 186 -56.38 63.67 -40.74
C GLU A 186 -56.76 64.29 -42.10
N SER A 187 -56.48 63.59 -43.20
CA SER A 187 -56.89 63.97 -44.55
C SER A 187 -58.42 63.97 -44.71
N GLN A 188 -59.12 62.94 -44.23
CA GLN A 188 -60.58 62.89 -44.21
C GLN A 188 -61.16 64.02 -43.36
N GLN A 189 -60.60 64.28 -42.17
CA GLN A 189 -61.05 65.36 -41.29
C GLN A 189 -60.81 66.75 -41.91
N ALA A 190 -59.72 66.93 -42.66
CA ALA A 190 -59.47 68.16 -43.42
C ALA A 190 -60.49 68.34 -44.55
N ALA A 191 -60.79 67.28 -45.32
CA ALA A 191 -61.80 67.31 -46.37
C ALA A 191 -63.21 67.64 -45.82
N PHE A 192 -63.61 67.03 -44.69
CA PHE A 192 -64.86 67.36 -44.01
C PHE A 192 -64.91 68.80 -43.51
N LYS A 193 -63.80 69.36 -43.01
CA LYS A 193 -63.74 70.79 -42.64
C LYS A 193 -63.92 71.69 -43.86
N GLU A 194 -63.22 71.40 -44.95
CA GLU A 194 -63.32 72.19 -46.19
C GLU A 194 -64.73 72.13 -46.80
N GLU A 195 -65.39 70.96 -46.75
CA GLU A 195 -66.78 70.80 -47.18
C GLU A 195 -67.75 71.57 -46.28
N ASN A 196 -67.61 71.46 -44.95
CA ASN A 196 -68.37 72.25 -44.00
C ASN A 196 -68.15 73.77 -44.19
N ASP A 197 -66.92 74.21 -44.47
CA ASP A 197 -66.62 75.63 -44.71
C ASP A 197 -67.24 76.11 -46.03
N ARG A 198 -67.26 75.26 -47.08
CA ARG A 198 -68.00 75.51 -48.32
C ARG A 198 -69.50 75.62 -48.09
N ASP A 199 -70.08 74.75 -47.27
CA ASP A 199 -71.51 74.80 -46.92
C ASP A 199 -71.85 76.02 -46.06
N GLN A 200 -71.01 76.39 -45.08
CA GLN A 200 -71.18 77.62 -44.31
C GLN A 200 -71.05 78.88 -45.17
N GLN A 201 -70.16 78.88 -46.16
CA GLN A 201 -70.06 79.97 -47.14
C GLN A 201 -71.35 80.07 -47.98
N ARG A 202 -71.90 78.92 -48.40
CA ARG A 202 -73.13 78.82 -49.17
C ARG A 202 -74.37 79.24 -48.37
N ILE A 203 -74.43 78.92 -47.07
CA ILE A 203 -75.44 79.43 -46.14
C ILE A 203 -75.35 80.96 -46.06
N ARG A 204 -74.17 81.53 -45.81
CA ARG A 204 -73.96 82.99 -45.78
C ARG A 204 -74.36 83.70 -47.09
N GLU A 205 -74.12 83.07 -48.24
CA GLU A 205 -74.60 83.58 -49.52
C GLU A 205 -76.14 83.54 -49.65
N LEU A 206 -76.78 82.46 -49.20
CA LEU A 206 -78.23 82.31 -49.22
C LEU A 206 -78.90 83.29 -48.25
N GLU A 207 -78.33 83.50 -47.06
CA GLU A 207 -78.75 84.54 -46.11
C GLU A 207 -78.65 85.94 -46.74
N SER A 208 -77.53 86.26 -47.40
CA SER A 208 -77.39 87.55 -48.11
C SER A 208 -78.41 87.73 -49.25
N LYS A 209 -78.69 86.65 -50.01
CA LYS A 209 -79.73 86.65 -51.06
C LYS A 209 -81.13 86.80 -50.46
N PHE A 210 -81.40 86.17 -49.31
CA PHE A 210 -82.66 86.30 -48.58
C PHE A 210 -82.88 87.73 -48.08
N VAL A 211 -81.88 88.35 -47.43
CA VAL A 211 -81.95 89.74 -46.99
C VAL A 211 -82.21 90.69 -48.16
N LYS A 212 -81.49 90.54 -49.28
CA LYS A 212 -81.73 91.35 -50.49
C LYS A 212 -83.14 91.17 -51.08
N SER A 213 -83.64 89.93 -51.07
CA SER A 213 -85.02 89.65 -51.51
C SER A 213 -86.06 90.23 -50.55
N GLN A 214 -85.80 90.22 -49.25
CA GLN A 214 -86.63 90.83 -48.22
C GLN A 214 -86.64 92.37 -48.35
N GLU A 215 -85.49 92.99 -48.60
CA GLU A 215 -85.38 94.42 -48.91
C GLU A 215 -86.20 94.78 -50.16
N GLN A 216 -86.07 94.00 -51.24
CA GLN A 216 -86.87 94.17 -52.46
C GLN A 216 -88.37 94.01 -52.21
N TRP A 217 -88.79 93.01 -51.43
CA TRP A 217 -90.18 92.81 -51.04
C TRP A 217 -90.73 93.99 -50.23
N THR A 218 -90.00 94.46 -49.21
CA THR A 218 -90.45 95.63 -48.42
C THR A 218 -90.45 96.93 -49.23
N ALA A 219 -89.56 97.06 -50.24
CA ALA A 219 -89.60 98.19 -51.17
C ALA A 219 -90.83 98.13 -52.10
N ALA A 220 -91.14 96.97 -52.66
CA ALA A 220 -92.34 96.76 -53.47
C ALA A 220 -93.63 96.95 -52.67
N GLU A 221 -93.68 96.46 -51.42
CA GLU A 221 -94.80 96.68 -50.50
C GLU A 221 -95.00 98.17 -50.21
N ARG A 222 -93.93 98.91 -49.92
CA ARG A 222 -93.99 100.38 -49.75
C ARG A 222 -94.48 101.07 -51.04
N GLN A 223 -94.05 100.63 -52.22
CA GLN A 223 -94.52 101.18 -53.49
C GLN A 223 -96.02 100.96 -53.66
N LEU A 224 -96.52 99.74 -53.46
CA LEU A 224 -97.96 99.43 -53.52
C LEU A 224 -98.77 100.22 -52.49
N VAL A 225 -98.22 100.46 -51.29
CA VAL A 225 -98.81 101.35 -50.27
C VAL A 225 -98.89 102.80 -50.77
N THR A 226 -97.83 103.33 -51.39
CA THR A 226 -97.87 104.69 -51.97
C THR A 226 -98.82 104.81 -53.16
N GLU A 227 -98.90 103.81 -54.03
CA GLU A 227 -99.84 103.77 -55.16
C GLU A 227 -101.29 103.74 -54.66
N ARG A 228 -101.58 102.91 -53.64
CA ARG A 228 -102.88 102.89 -52.94
C ARG A 228 -103.23 104.25 -52.35
N ASP A 229 -102.28 104.95 -51.73
CA ASP A 229 -102.53 106.23 -51.07
C ASP A 229 -102.74 107.37 -52.09
N VAL A 230 -102.04 107.34 -53.24
CA VAL A 230 -102.31 108.23 -54.38
C VAL A 230 -103.71 107.96 -54.96
N LEU A 231 -104.08 106.70 -55.19
CA LEU A 231 -105.43 106.33 -55.65
C LEU A 231 -106.51 106.79 -54.65
N LYS A 232 -106.25 106.67 -53.34
CA LYS A 232 -107.15 107.16 -52.29
C LYS A 232 -107.33 108.68 -52.34
N GLN A 233 -106.25 109.45 -52.58
CA GLN A 233 -106.36 110.90 -52.77
C GLN A 233 -107.14 111.28 -54.05
N GLN A 234 -106.93 110.57 -55.16
CA GLN A 234 -107.71 110.78 -56.39
C GLN A 234 -109.20 110.49 -56.18
N LEU A 235 -109.53 109.45 -55.41
CA LEU A 235 -110.90 109.08 -55.09
C LEU A 235 -111.59 110.12 -54.18
N LEU A 236 -110.86 110.67 -53.20
CA LEU A 236 -111.33 111.79 -52.37
C LEU A 236 -111.60 113.05 -53.22
N ALA A 237 -110.68 113.43 -54.12
CA ALA A 237 -110.85 114.58 -55.01
C ALA A 237 -112.03 114.39 -55.99
N MET A 238 -112.28 113.16 -56.46
CA MET A 238 -113.49 112.85 -57.23
C MET A 238 -114.76 112.93 -56.39
N ASN A 239 -114.71 112.50 -55.13
CA ASN A 239 -115.86 112.61 -54.23
C ASN A 239 -116.22 114.08 -53.95
N GLU A 240 -115.24 114.94 -53.67
CA GLU A 240 -115.44 116.40 -53.54
C GLU A 240 -116.07 117.02 -54.79
N ARG A 241 -115.70 116.52 -55.98
CA ARG A 241 -116.26 116.95 -57.26
C ARG A 241 -117.72 116.50 -57.44
N VAL A 242 -118.04 115.27 -57.03
CA VAL A 242 -119.41 114.73 -57.03
C VAL A 242 -120.31 115.46 -56.03
N GLU A 243 -119.80 115.86 -54.85
CA GLU A 243 -120.56 116.70 -53.90
C GLU A 243 -120.84 118.11 -54.48
N LEU A 244 -119.91 118.67 -55.24
CA LEU A 244 -120.12 119.91 -56.00
C LEU A 244 -121.18 119.76 -57.11
N GLU A 245 -121.15 118.64 -57.85
CA GLU A 245 -122.18 118.32 -58.84
C GLU A 245 -123.54 118.02 -58.19
N SER A 246 -123.57 117.41 -57.01
CA SER A 246 -124.77 117.16 -56.20
C SER A 246 -125.41 118.45 -55.69
N SER A 247 -124.62 119.37 -55.12
CA SER A 247 -125.13 120.66 -54.63
C SER A 247 -125.65 121.56 -55.76
N THR A 248 -125.01 121.54 -56.93
CA THR A 248 -125.53 122.24 -58.12
C THR A 248 -126.76 121.57 -58.73
N ALA A 249 -126.87 120.23 -58.67
CA ALA A 249 -128.10 119.52 -59.04
C ALA A 249 -129.27 119.87 -58.10
N GLN A 250 -129.05 119.91 -56.78
CA GLN A 250 -130.08 120.32 -55.79
C GLN A 250 -130.56 121.77 -56.02
N GLN A 251 -129.65 122.67 -56.41
CA GLN A 251 -130.01 124.05 -56.75
C GLN A 251 -130.91 124.14 -58.01
N LEU A 252 -130.73 123.23 -58.97
CA LEU A 252 -131.59 123.11 -60.15
C LEU A 252 -132.91 122.37 -59.84
N GLU A 253 -132.90 121.38 -58.93
CA GLU A 253 -134.13 120.74 -58.45
C GLU A 253 -135.05 121.72 -57.73
N GLY A 254 -134.52 122.66 -56.94
CA GLY A 254 -135.29 123.74 -56.32
C GLY A 254 -135.97 124.69 -57.31
N GLN A 255 -135.41 124.85 -58.52
CA GLN A 255 -136.04 125.61 -59.60
C GLN A 255 -137.07 124.78 -60.37
N LEU A 256 -136.88 123.46 -60.46
CA LEU A 256 -137.81 122.54 -61.10
C LEU A 256 -139.03 122.19 -60.22
N THR A 257 -138.92 122.17 -58.89
CA THR A 257 -140.06 121.94 -57.99
C THR A 257 -141.06 123.10 -58.06
N ALA A 258 -140.60 124.34 -58.05
CA ALA A 258 -141.45 125.53 -58.23
C ALA A 258 -142.25 125.53 -59.57
N ILE A 259 -141.74 124.87 -60.60
CA ILE A 259 -142.42 124.70 -61.90
C ILE A 259 -143.35 123.46 -61.89
N ARG A 260 -142.99 122.41 -61.15
CA ARG A 260 -143.77 121.17 -61.01
C ARG A 260 -145.04 121.34 -60.15
N GLU A 261 -145.07 122.29 -59.22
CA GLU A 261 -146.26 122.58 -58.39
C GLU A 261 -147.41 123.24 -59.17
N GLU A 262 -147.13 123.95 -60.27
CA GLU A 262 -148.15 124.42 -61.23
C GLU A 262 -148.56 123.30 -62.19
N LEU A 263 -147.61 122.53 -62.72
CA LEU A 263 -147.89 121.43 -63.66
C LEU A 263 -148.67 120.28 -63.01
N GLY A 264 -148.46 120.04 -61.72
CA GLY A 264 -149.15 119.01 -60.92
C GLY A 264 -150.67 119.22 -60.81
N ARG A 265 -151.18 120.46 -60.95
CA ARG A 265 -152.62 120.73 -60.95
C ARG A 265 -153.35 120.28 -62.22
N VAL A 266 -152.62 119.99 -63.29
CA VAL A 266 -153.19 119.66 -64.61
C VAL A 266 -152.86 118.23 -65.05
N VAL A 267 -151.70 117.68 -64.66
CA VAL A 267 -151.28 116.33 -65.08
C VAL A 267 -151.78 115.21 -64.14
N ALA A 268 -152.20 115.54 -62.92
CA ALA A 268 -152.93 114.62 -62.03
C ALA A 268 -154.30 114.16 -62.58
N ALA A 269 -154.72 114.66 -63.74
CA ALA A 269 -156.05 114.42 -64.31
C ALA A 269 -156.13 113.29 -65.36
N SER A 270 -155.02 112.80 -65.97
CA SER A 270 -155.14 111.80 -67.05
C SER A 270 -153.90 110.94 -67.35
N ASP A 271 -154.04 109.64 -67.04
CA ASP A 271 -153.68 108.48 -67.88
C ASP A 271 -152.23 108.23 -68.36
N THR A 272 -151.28 109.14 -68.18
CA THR A 272 -149.91 108.95 -68.72
C THR A 272 -149.01 108.03 -67.88
N GLU A 273 -149.37 107.77 -66.62
CA GLU A 273 -148.66 106.80 -65.76
C GLU A 273 -148.68 105.35 -66.28
N ARG A 274 -149.55 105.00 -67.24
CA ARG A 274 -149.53 103.68 -67.90
C ARG A 274 -148.21 103.36 -68.63
N LYS A 275 -147.29 104.32 -68.76
CA LYS A 275 -145.96 104.14 -69.39
C LYS A 275 -144.80 103.87 -68.42
N SER A 276 -144.97 104.03 -67.10
CA SER A 276 -143.89 103.75 -66.13
C SER A 276 -143.70 102.25 -65.85
N SER A 277 -144.76 101.45 -66.02
CA SER A 277 -144.77 100.03 -65.65
C SER A 277 -143.91 99.12 -66.55
N SER A 278 -143.43 99.58 -67.71
CA SER A 278 -142.62 98.77 -68.63
C SER A 278 -141.12 98.77 -68.33
N GLN A 279 -140.61 99.77 -67.58
CA GLN A 279 -139.17 99.94 -67.35
C GLN A 279 -138.64 99.14 -66.14
N MET A 280 -139.50 98.83 -65.16
CA MET A 280 -139.17 97.96 -64.01
C MET A 280 -138.88 96.50 -64.39
N ASN A 281 -139.31 96.04 -65.57
CA ASN A 281 -139.22 94.62 -65.93
C ASN A 281 -137.83 94.17 -66.41
N SER A 282 -136.98 95.11 -66.86
CA SER A 282 -135.61 94.82 -67.33
C SER A 282 -134.61 94.58 -66.20
N GLU A 283 -134.75 95.27 -65.07
CA GLU A 283 -133.82 95.19 -63.93
C GLU A 283 -133.93 93.85 -63.19
N ILE A 284 -135.15 93.28 -63.14
CA ILE A 284 -135.43 91.97 -62.52
C ILE A 284 -134.70 90.81 -63.22
N ILE A 285 -134.39 90.93 -64.52
CA ILE A 285 -133.73 89.86 -65.29
C ILE A 285 -132.23 89.78 -64.99
N GLN A 286 -131.56 90.92 -64.78
CA GLN A 286 -130.11 90.96 -64.51
C GLN A 286 -129.78 90.39 -63.13
N LEU A 287 -130.59 90.70 -62.10
CA LEU A 287 -130.39 90.20 -60.74
C LEU A 287 -130.57 88.67 -60.63
N LYS A 288 -131.42 88.05 -61.47
CA LYS A 288 -131.59 86.59 -61.51
C LYS A 288 -130.35 85.83 -62.01
N HIS A 289 -129.58 86.41 -62.94
CA HIS A 289 -128.36 85.76 -63.45
C HIS A 289 -127.22 85.75 -62.43
N GLN A 290 -127.09 86.82 -61.62
CA GLN A 290 -126.05 86.90 -60.60
C GLN A 290 -126.27 85.88 -59.47
N LEU A 291 -127.53 85.68 -59.04
CA LEU A 291 -127.89 84.64 -58.05
C LEU A 291 -127.54 83.21 -58.52
N GLN A 292 -127.86 82.86 -59.77
CA GLN A 292 -127.53 81.53 -60.32
C GLN A 292 -126.03 81.24 -60.43
N SER A 293 -125.17 82.27 -60.50
CA SER A 293 -123.72 82.10 -60.49
C SER A 293 -123.21 81.69 -59.10
N LEU A 294 -123.72 82.36 -58.06
CA LEU A 294 -123.32 82.12 -56.67
C LEU A 294 -123.79 80.77 -56.11
N ASP A 295 -124.96 80.27 -56.55
CA ASP A 295 -125.42 78.93 -56.16
C ASP A 295 -124.53 77.82 -56.74
N LYS A 296 -123.97 78.00 -57.94
CA LYS A 296 -123.05 77.02 -58.55
C LYS A 296 -121.72 76.93 -57.81
N THR A 297 -121.11 78.06 -57.46
CA THR A 297 -119.84 78.06 -56.71
C THR A 297 -120.02 77.50 -55.29
N ARG A 298 -121.15 77.79 -54.64
CA ARG A 298 -121.53 77.18 -53.35
C ARG A 298 -121.65 75.65 -53.44
N ALA A 299 -122.28 75.11 -54.47
CA ALA A 299 -122.40 73.67 -54.66
C ALA A 299 -121.04 72.99 -54.87
N GLN A 300 -120.13 73.64 -55.60
CA GLN A 300 -118.79 73.13 -55.89
C GLN A 300 -117.91 73.04 -54.62
N LEU A 301 -117.90 74.08 -53.79
CA LEU A 301 -117.17 74.09 -52.51
C LEU A 301 -117.70 73.05 -51.50
N LEU A 302 -119.00 72.76 -51.51
CA LEU A 302 -119.58 71.70 -50.67
C LEU A 302 -119.12 70.29 -51.11
N SER A 303 -118.97 70.07 -52.43
CA SER A 303 -118.46 68.81 -52.98
C SER A 303 -116.98 68.57 -52.62
N GLU A 304 -116.15 69.61 -52.74
CA GLU A 304 -114.72 69.55 -52.38
C GLU A 304 -114.53 69.31 -50.87
N ASN A 305 -115.31 69.98 -50.02
CA ASN A 305 -115.31 69.76 -48.56
C ASN A 305 -115.71 68.32 -48.19
N GLY A 306 -116.61 67.69 -48.97
CA GLY A 306 -116.91 66.25 -48.85
C GLY A 306 -115.67 65.39 -49.11
N ARG A 307 -115.00 65.58 -50.25
CA ARG A 307 -113.77 64.84 -50.60
C ARG A 307 -112.65 64.99 -49.57
N TYR A 308 -112.40 66.20 -49.08
CA TYR A 308 -111.36 66.43 -48.07
C TYR A 308 -111.67 65.72 -46.74
N LYS A 309 -112.94 65.52 -46.38
CA LYS A 309 -113.32 64.70 -45.21
C LYS A 309 -113.07 63.21 -45.46
N ASP A 310 -113.45 62.70 -46.62
CA ASP A 310 -113.24 61.29 -46.98
C ASP A 310 -111.73 60.94 -46.99
N ASP A 311 -110.90 61.82 -47.54
CA ASP A 311 -109.45 61.61 -47.58
C ASP A 311 -108.78 61.79 -46.20
N LYS A 312 -109.32 62.67 -45.33
CA LYS A 312 -108.90 62.77 -43.92
C LYS A 312 -109.12 61.44 -43.19
N TYR A 313 -110.30 60.83 -43.33
CA TYR A 313 -110.60 59.57 -42.64
C TYR A 313 -109.69 58.42 -43.10
N LYS A 314 -109.40 58.30 -44.40
CA LYS A 314 -108.45 57.29 -44.92
C LYS A 314 -107.05 57.46 -44.32
N LEU A 315 -106.55 58.70 -44.23
CA LEU A 315 -105.25 58.98 -43.63
C LEU A 315 -105.22 58.70 -42.13
N GLU A 316 -106.32 58.96 -41.40
CA GLU A 316 -106.45 58.59 -39.99
C GLU A 316 -106.43 57.06 -39.80
N ASP A 317 -107.10 56.29 -40.65
CA ASP A 317 -107.05 54.83 -40.64
C ASP A 317 -105.65 54.27 -40.95
N GLU A 318 -104.95 54.82 -41.95
CA GLU A 318 -103.58 54.43 -42.28
C GLU A 318 -102.60 54.74 -41.13
N ILE A 319 -102.72 55.90 -40.48
CA ILE A 319 -101.92 56.26 -39.30
C ILE A 319 -102.18 55.28 -38.15
N ASN A 320 -103.43 54.89 -37.92
CA ASN A 320 -103.77 53.93 -36.87
C ASN A 320 -103.23 52.52 -37.17
N ALA A 321 -103.29 52.07 -38.43
CA ALA A 321 -102.71 50.80 -38.85
C ALA A 321 -101.16 50.78 -38.71
N LEU A 322 -100.49 51.89 -39.03
CA LEU A 322 -99.04 52.03 -38.86
C LEU A 322 -98.62 52.03 -37.39
N ARG A 323 -99.38 52.70 -36.51
CA ARG A 323 -99.14 52.67 -35.04
C ARG A 323 -99.23 51.26 -34.49
N LEU A 324 -100.30 50.53 -34.81
CA LEU A 324 -100.51 49.15 -34.34
C LEU A 324 -99.34 48.23 -34.76
N ARG A 325 -98.79 48.45 -35.96
CA ARG A 325 -97.64 47.69 -36.48
C ARG A 325 -96.33 48.07 -35.81
N ALA A 326 -96.14 49.34 -35.44
CA ALA A 326 -94.99 49.81 -34.66
C ALA A 326 -95.01 49.20 -33.25
N ASP A 327 -96.16 49.22 -32.55
CA ASP A 327 -96.33 48.62 -31.23
C ASP A 327 -96.03 47.11 -31.25
N GLN A 328 -96.48 46.42 -32.30
CA GLN A 328 -96.23 44.98 -32.47
C GLN A 328 -94.74 44.65 -32.67
N LEU A 329 -94.02 45.47 -33.46
CA LEU A 329 -92.57 45.33 -33.64
C LEU A 329 -91.78 45.69 -32.37
N GLN A 330 -92.23 46.71 -31.63
CA GLN A 330 -91.64 47.09 -30.34
C GLN A 330 -91.81 45.99 -29.29
N GLY A 331 -92.98 45.32 -29.26
CA GLY A 331 -93.21 44.12 -28.45
C GLY A 331 -92.25 42.97 -28.80
N GLN A 332 -92.07 42.68 -30.10
CA GLN A 332 -91.14 41.64 -30.55
C GLN A 332 -89.68 41.94 -30.21
N LEU A 333 -89.24 43.20 -30.37
CA LEU A 333 -87.92 43.66 -29.94
C LEU A 333 -87.70 43.49 -28.43
N SER A 334 -88.72 43.80 -27.62
CA SER A 334 -88.69 43.66 -26.15
C SER A 334 -88.56 42.21 -25.70
N VAL A 335 -89.26 41.27 -26.35
CA VAL A 335 -89.14 39.83 -26.07
C VAL A 335 -87.78 39.29 -26.53
N SER A 336 -87.30 39.73 -27.70
CA SER A 336 -85.98 39.35 -28.22
C SER A 336 -84.86 39.78 -27.28
N SER A 337 -84.84 41.06 -26.86
CA SER A 337 -83.83 41.62 -25.96
C SER A 337 -83.83 40.95 -24.59
N ALA A 338 -85.00 40.69 -24.00
CA ALA A 338 -85.11 39.92 -22.76
C ALA A 338 -84.55 38.49 -22.91
N SER A 339 -84.76 37.83 -24.06
CA SER A 339 -84.21 36.50 -24.33
C SER A 339 -82.68 36.47 -24.50
N THR A 340 -82.09 37.55 -25.02
CA THR A 340 -80.64 37.69 -25.17
C THR A 340 -79.98 38.06 -23.85
N GLU A 341 -80.60 38.95 -23.07
CA GLU A 341 -80.06 39.35 -21.75
C GLU A 341 -80.12 38.17 -20.76
N LYS A 342 -81.17 37.34 -20.83
CA LYS A 342 -81.23 36.07 -20.09
C LYS A 342 -80.08 35.13 -20.44
N ARG A 343 -79.85 34.84 -21.73
CA ARG A 343 -78.74 33.98 -22.19
C ARG A 343 -77.37 34.55 -21.82
N LYS A 344 -77.19 35.87 -21.92
CA LYS A 344 -75.98 36.57 -21.45
C LYS A 344 -75.76 36.35 -19.95
N SER A 345 -76.80 36.48 -19.12
CA SER A 345 -76.71 36.24 -17.68
C SER A 345 -76.40 34.77 -17.33
N GLU A 346 -76.84 33.82 -18.14
CA GLU A 346 -76.52 32.40 -18.01
C GLU A 346 -75.04 32.15 -18.35
N TYR A 347 -74.55 32.66 -19.49
CA TYR A 347 -73.12 32.57 -19.84
C TYR A 347 -72.20 33.27 -18.84
N THR A 348 -72.58 34.43 -18.29
CA THR A 348 -71.79 35.09 -17.24
C THR A 348 -71.68 34.19 -16.00
N ARG A 349 -72.79 33.60 -15.56
CA ARG A 349 -72.82 32.67 -14.41
C ARG A 349 -71.98 31.42 -14.64
N ASP A 350 -72.03 30.85 -15.85
CA ASP A 350 -71.23 29.68 -16.22
C ASP A 350 -69.73 30.00 -16.30
N LEU A 351 -69.37 31.20 -16.79
CA LEU A 351 -67.99 31.70 -16.78
C LEU A 351 -67.49 31.97 -15.35
N GLU A 352 -68.32 32.51 -14.46
CA GLU A 352 -67.99 32.64 -13.02
C GLU A 352 -67.74 31.27 -12.38
N LYS A 353 -68.61 30.29 -12.67
CA LYS A 353 -68.51 28.91 -12.17
C LYS A 353 -67.23 28.22 -12.66
N LEU A 354 -66.93 28.28 -13.96
CA LEU A 354 -65.68 27.79 -14.54
C LEU A 354 -64.45 28.48 -13.94
N ARG A 355 -64.50 29.80 -13.69
CA ARG A 355 -63.40 30.54 -13.06
C ARG A 355 -63.18 30.08 -11.62
N GLY A 356 -64.25 29.78 -10.87
CA GLY A 356 -64.19 29.19 -9.54
C GLY A 356 -63.63 27.77 -9.54
N GLU A 357 -64.09 26.91 -10.47
CA GLU A 357 -63.61 25.53 -10.63
C GLU A 357 -62.11 25.49 -10.99
N HIS A 358 -61.65 26.32 -11.93
CA HIS A 358 -60.23 26.46 -12.25
C HIS A 358 -59.43 27.05 -11.06
N GLY A 359 -59.98 28.02 -10.33
CA GLY A 359 -59.34 28.57 -9.12
C GLY A 359 -59.15 27.50 -8.02
N ASN A 360 -60.14 26.62 -7.85
CA ASN A 360 -60.06 25.49 -6.94
C ASN A 360 -59.02 24.45 -7.39
N GLU A 361 -58.95 24.13 -8.68
CA GLU A 361 -57.97 23.18 -9.21
C GLU A 361 -56.53 23.71 -9.14
N ILE A 362 -56.31 24.99 -9.45
CA ILE A 362 -55.02 25.66 -9.24
C ILE A 362 -54.63 25.61 -7.76
N SER A 363 -55.57 25.89 -6.86
CA SER A 363 -55.36 25.83 -5.41
C SER A 363 -55.14 24.39 -4.90
N ARG A 364 -55.61 23.36 -5.62
CA ARG A 364 -55.30 21.95 -5.33
C ARG A 364 -53.89 21.61 -5.80
N LEU A 365 -53.57 21.90 -7.06
CA LEU A 365 -52.25 21.67 -7.64
C LEU A 365 -51.14 22.38 -6.86
N GLN A 366 -51.36 23.63 -6.41
CA GLN A 366 -50.40 24.36 -5.57
C GLN A 366 -50.16 23.65 -4.22
N ARG A 367 -51.20 23.12 -3.57
CA ARG A 367 -51.06 22.34 -2.31
C ARG A 367 -50.38 21.00 -2.54
N ASP A 368 -50.69 20.32 -3.65
CA ASP A 368 -50.09 19.03 -4.01
C ASP A 368 -48.61 19.21 -4.37
N HIS A 369 -48.24 20.26 -5.11
CA HIS A 369 -46.85 20.66 -5.37
C HIS A 369 -46.10 21.02 -4.07
N ALA A 370 -46.71 21.83 -3.19
CA ALA A 370 -46.10 22.17 -1.91
C ALA A 370 -45.83 20.92 -1.05
N ARG A 371 -46.77 19.97 -1.02
CA ARG A 371 -46.60 18.69 -0.33
C ARG A 371 -45.47 17.86 -0.93
N ALA A 372 -45.42 17.72 -2.26
CA ALA A 372 -44.35 16.99 -2.94
C ALA A 372 -42.96 17.61 -2.69
N ILE A 373 -42.87 18.94 -2.59
CA ILE A 373 -41.63 19.65 -2.22
C ILE A 373 -41.21 19.33 -0.78
N GLU A 374 -42.15 19.32 0.18
CA GLU A 374 -41.82 18.96 1.58
C GLU A 374 -41.47 17.46 1.74
N GLU A 375 -42.14 16.57 1.01
CA GLU A 375 -41.77 15.14 0.95
C GLU A 375 -40.38 14.92 0.34
N LEU A 376 -40.03 15.69 -0.70
CA LEU A 376 -38.68 15.68 -1.30
C LEU A 376 -37.63 16.23 -0.31
N LYS A 377 -37.90 17.35 0.36
CA LYS A 377 -37.02 17.88 1.42
C LYS A 377 -36.84 16.88 2.56
N ALA A 378 -37.91 16.24 3.01
CA ALA A 378 -37.86 15.27 4.09
C ALA A 378 -37.06 14.01 3.72
N SER A 379 -37.18 13.53 2.48
CA SER A 379 -36.37 12.40 1.98
C SER A 379 -34.91 12.78 1.76
N GLN A 380 -34.62 13.97 1.22
CA GLN A 380 -33.27 14.51 1.11
C GLN A 380 -32.59 14.70 2.48
N ASN A 381 -33.31 15.25 3.47
CA ASN A 381 -32.79 15.41 4.83
C ASN A 381 -32.47 14.06 5.48
N LYS A 382 -33.35 13.06 5.35
CA LYS A 382 -33.08 11.69 5.83
C LYS A 382 -31.85 11.07 5.15
N TYR A 383 -31.65 11.32 3.86
CA TYR A 383 -30.47 10.85 3.14
C TYR A 383 -29.19 11.59 3.58
N LEU A 384 -29.26 12.89 3.85
CA LEU A 384 -28.15 13.66 4.42
C LEU A 384 -27.81 13.24 5.85
N GLU A 385 -28.80 12.90 6.68
CA GLU A 385 -28.58 12.32 8.02
C GLU A 385 -27.94 10.93 7.93
N TYR A 386 -28.41 10.08 7.02
CA TYR A 386 -27.79 8.79 6.73
C TYR A 386 -26.32 8.96 6.31
N LEU A 387 -26.02 9.84 5.34
CA LEU A 387 -24.64 10.10 4.91
C LEU A 387 -23.77 10.69 6.01
N LYS A 388 -24.29 11.62 6.84
CA LYS A 388 -23.57 12.15 8.01
C LYS A 388 -23.23 11.05 9.00
N LYS A 389 -24.18 10.13 9.26
CA LYS A 389 -23.97 8.99 10.14
C LYS A 389 -22.94 8.00 9.57
N GLU A 390 -23.06 7.64 8.29
CA GLU A 390 -22.09 6.76 7.62
C GLU A 390 -20.69 7.38 7.57
N THR A 391 -20.58 8.69 7.32
CA THR A 391 -19.30 9.42 7.37
C THR A 391 -18.72 9.42 8.79
N ALA A 392 -19.54 9.64 9.82
CA ALA A 392 -19.10 9.60 11.21
C ALA A 392 -18.68 8.17 11.65
N GLU A 393 -19.38 7.14 11.19
CA GLU A 393 -19.00 5.73 11.45
C GLU A 393 -17.72 5.33 10.72
N LEU A 394 -17.52 5.77 9.48
CA LEU A 394 -16.28 5.56 8.73
C LEU A 394 -15.11 6.33 9.34
N GLN A 395 -15.34 7.58 9.79
CA GLN A 395 -14.34 8.36 10.49
C GLN A 395 -13.98 7.72 11.83
N ALA A 396 -14.96 7.28 12.64
CA ALA A 396 -14.70 6.58 13.89
C ALA A 396 -13.89 5.29 13.68
N ARG A 397 -14.23 4.48 12.66
CA ARG A 397 -13.44 3.29 12.28
C ARG A 397 -12.04 3.64 11.79
N GLY A 398 -11.89 4.76 11.08
CA GLY A 398 -10.60 5.29 10.63
C GLY A 398 -9.72 5.74 11.80
N GLU A 399 -10.32 6.43 12.77
CA GLU A 399 -9.68 6.85 14.02
C GLU A 399 -9.32 5.65 14.90
N GLU A 400 -10.21 4.68 15.08
CA GLU A 400 -9.95 3.42 15.79
C GLU A 400 -8.81 2.62 15.14
N SER A 401 -8.84 2.46 13.82
CA SER A 401 -7.77 1.79 13.06
C SER A 401 -6.44 2.51 13.22
N SER A 402 -6.43 3.84 13.08
CA SER A 402 -5.24 4.67 13.29
C SER A 402 -4.71 4.56 14.73
N ARG A 403 -5.60 4.49 15.73
CA ARG A 403 -5.26 4.34 17.14
C ARG A 403 -4.67 2.95 17.44
N HIS A 404 -5.19 1.89 16.82
CA HIS A 404 -4.59 0.55 16.89
C HIS A 404 -3.21 0.50 16.23
N VAL A 405 -3.03 1.17 15.08
CA VAL A 405 -1.71 1.27 14.43
C VAL A 405 -0.73 2.05 15.31
N LEU A 406 -1.15 3.18 15.89
CA LEU A 406 -0.31 3.97 16.80
C LEU A 406 0.10 3.18 18.05
N LEU A 407 -0.82 2.47 18.69
CA LEU A 407 -0.52 1.59 19.84
C LEU A 407 0.45 0.47 19.43
N ALA A 408 0.23 -0.19 18.28
CA ALA A 408 1.12 -1.22 17.78
C ALA A 408 2.51 -0.67 17.39
N MET A 409 2.63 0.60 16.98
CA MET A 409 3.91 1.28 16.79
C MET A 409 4.56 1.66 18.12
N GLU A 410 3.78 2.08 19.12
CA GLU A 410 4.27 2.39 20.46
C GLU A 410 4.84 1.14 21.15
N ASP A 411 4.15 0.00 21.08
CA ASP A 411 4.66 -1.28 21.60
C ASP A 411 5.92 -1.73 20.85
N ARG A 412 5.98 -1.57 19.52
CA ARG A 412 7.21 -1.84 18.74
C ARG A 412 8.37 -0.92 19.12
N LEU A 413 8.10 0.34 19.49
CA LEU A 413 9.11 1.27 19.98
C LEU A 413 9.58 0.86 21.39
N ARG A 414 8.67 0.51 22.31
CA ARG A 414 9.01 -0.04 23.63
C ARG A 414 9.82 -1.34 23.51
N ASP A 415 9.53 -2.19 22.53
CA ASP A 415 10.30 -3.41 22.22
C ASP A 415 11.68 -3.10 21.62
N ALA A 416 11.79 -2.05 20.81
CA ALA A 416 13.07 -1.58 20.29
C ALA A 416 13.93 -0.97 21.40
N GLU A 417 13.32 -0.19 22.30
CA GLU A 417 13.96 0.42 23.46
C GLU A 417 14.41 -0.63 24.48
N ARG A 418 13.58 -1.64 24.80
CA ARG A 418 13.97 -2.79 25.62
C ARG A 418 15.19 -3.50 25.04
N ARG A 419 15.16 -3.85 23.74
CA ARG A 419 16.30 -4.47 23.06
C ARG A 419 17.54 -3.56 23.05
N ALA A 420 17.38 -2.25 22.83
CA ALA A 420 18.50 -1.30 22.87
C ALA A 420 19.14 -1.23 24.27
N ASN A 421 18.33 -1.28 25.33
CA ASN A 421 18.83 -1.38 26.71
C ASN A 421 19.52 -2.73 26.96
N GLU A 422 18.97 -3.86 26.51
CA GLU A 422 19.65 -5.16 26.57
C GLU A 422 21.01 -5.15 25.85
N TRP A 423 21.09 -4.51 24.67
CA TRP A 423 22.35 -4.34 23.94
C TRP A 423 23.35 -3.44 24.68
N LYS A 424 22.86 -2.38 25.33
CA LYS A 424 23.66 -1.48 26.17
C LYS A 424 24.19 -2.21 27.41
N ASP A 425 23.36 -2.99 28.08
CA ASP A 425 23.74 -3.76 29.27
C ASP A 425 24.74 -4.87 28.90
N ARG A 426 24.52 -5.58 27.79
CA ARG A 426 25.52 -6.50 27.22
C ARG A 426 26.82 -5.79 26.84
N ALA A 427 26.75 -4.56 26.30
CA ALA A 427 27.96 -3.80 25.96
C ALA A 427 28.74 -3.37 27.22
N LEU A 428 28.04 -2.99 28.30
CA LEU A 428 28.62 -2.71 29.61
C LEU A 428 29.21 -3.97 30.25
N GLN A 429 28.53 -5.10 30.18
CA GLN A 429 29.04 -6.39 30.65
C GLN A 429 30.30 -6.79 29.87
N ASN A 430 30.27 -6.76 28.53
CA ASN A 430 31.45 -7.01 27.69
C ASN A 430 32.61 -6.03 27.99
N ALA A 431 32.32 -4.77 28.36
CA ALA A 431 33.34 -3.82 28.77
C ALA A 431 33.95 -4.19 30.14
N SER A 432 33.12 -4.60 31.10
CA SER A 432 33.58 -5.11 32.41
C SER A 432 34.43 -6.38 32.26
N GLU A 433 33.97 -7.36 31.47
CA GLU A 433 34.70 -8.59 31.15
C GLU A 433 36.03 -8.30 30.44
N ARG A 434 36.09 -7.28 29.57
CA ARG A 434 37.35 -6.82 28.96
C ARG A 434 38.30 -6.16 29.96
N GLU A 435 37.80 -5.37 30.91
CA GLU A 435 38.65 -4.82 31.98
C GLU A 435 39.13 -5.90 32.94
N GLU A 436 38.31 -6.91 33.23
CA GLU A 436 38.70 -8.09 34.00
C GLU A 436 39.72 -8.95 33.25
N ALA A 437 39.55 -9.13 31.94
CA ALA A 437 40.55 -9.76 31.06
C ALA A 437 41.86 -8.96 30.96
N LYS A 438 41.82 -7.62 31.02
CA LYS A 438 43.04 -6.78 31.13
C LYS A 438 43.71 -6.92 32.50
N ARG A 439 42.94 -7.04 33.58
CA ARG A 439 43.47 -7.27 34.93
C ARG A 439 44.10 -8.67 35.06
N SER A 440 43.48 -9.70 34.48
CA SER A 440 44.07 -11.04 34.43
C SER A 440 45.28 -11.08 33.50
N SER A 441 45.23 -10.43 32.32
CA SER A 441 46.38 -10.29 31.42
C SER A 441 47.55 -9.58 32.09
N SER A 442 47.33 -8.46 32.81
CA SER A 442 48.41 -7.77 33.52
C SER A 442 48.92 -8.55 34.74
N HIS A 443 48.07 -9.37 35.38
CA HIS A 443 48.51 -10.34 36.38
C HIS A 443 49.40 -11.44 35.77
N PHE A 444 49.02 -11.99 34.61
CA PHE A 444 49.83 -12.95 33.87
C PHE A 444 51.14 -12.32 33.34
N GLU A 445 51.13 -11.09 32.84
CA GLU A 445 52.34 -10.36 32.46
C GLU A 445 53.27 -10.11 33.66
N SER A 446 52.73 -9.75 34.82
CA SER A 446 53.52 -9.61 36.05
C SER A 446 54.11 -10.95 36.53
N MET A 447 53.35 -12.03 36.39
CA MET A 447 53.81 -13.39 36.65
C MET A 447 54.92 -13.82 35.66
N ILE A 448 54.74 -13.54 34.36
CA ILE A 448 55.74 -13.77 33.30
C ILE A 448 57.00 -12.94 33.59
N GLN A 449 56.89 -11.65 33.93
CA GLN A 449 58.05 -10.82 34.31
C GLN A 449 58.76 -11.32 35.57
N THR A 450 58.04 -11.98 36.48
CA THR A 450 58.61 -12.58 37.70
C THR A 450 59.32 -13.90 37.38
N LEU A 451 58.76 -14.72 36.49
CA LEU A 451 59.40 -15.92 35.95
C LEU A 451 60.62 -15.57 35.09
N GLN A 452 60.54 -14.53 34.25
CA GLN A 452 61.64 -14.00 33.46
C GLN A 452 62.79 -13.54 34.37
N ARG A 453 62.52 -12.73 35.40
CA ARG A 453 63.54 -12.32 36.38
C ARG A 453 64.21 -13.51 37.09
N ARG A 454 63.45 -14.59 37.36
CA ARG A 454 63.99 -15.86 37.90
C ARG A 454 64.81 -16.65 36.89
N LEU A 455 64.42 -16.63 35.62
CA LEU A 455 65.19 -17.22 34.52
C LEU A 455 66.52 -16.46 34.37
N ASP A 456 66.46 -15.13 34.25
CA ASP A 456 67.63 -14.26 34.12
C ASP A 456 68.58 -14.36 35.34
N SER A 457 68.06 -14.59 36.56
CA SER A 457 68.93 -14.87 37.72
C SER A 457 69.57 -16.26 37.62
N SER A 458 68.81 -17.28 37.25
CA SER A 458 69.32 -18.65 37.07
C SER A 458 70.34 -18.76 35.94
N GLU A 459 70.16 -18.00 34.85
CA GLU A 459 71.12 -17.90 33.75
C GLU A 459 72.37 -17.13 34.15
N ARG A 460 72.24 -16.02 34.92
CA ARG A 460 73.41 -15.33 35.49
C ARG A 460 74.19 -16.21 36.46
N ASP A 461 73.53 -17.03 37.27
CA ASP A 461 74.21 -17.94 38.20
C ASP A 461 74.82 -19.15 37.47
N LYS A 462 74.17 -19.69 36.42
CA LYS A 462 74.82 -20.61 35.47
C LYS A 462 76.05 -19.98 34.82
N GLN A 463 75.98 -18.73 34.40
CA GLN A 463 77.10 -18.04 33.73
C GLN A 463 78.27 -17.82 34.70
N LYS A 464 78.01 -17.45 35.96
CA LYS A 464 79.05 -17.42 37.00
C LYS A 464 79.69 -18.80 37.21
N MET A 465 78.89 -19.88 37.21
CA MET A 465 79.40 -21.24 37.36
C MET A 465 80.22 -21.70 36.14
N THR A 466 79.81 -21.36 34.91
CA THR A 466 80.60 -21.69 33.71
C THR A 466 81.87 -20.86 33.61
N ASP A 467 81.85 -19.59 33.99
CA ASP A 467 83.06 -18.74 34.01
C ASP A 467 84.01 -19.13 35.15
N LYS A 468 83.51 -19.55 36.32
CA LYS A 468 84.32 -20.16 37.37
C LYS A 468 84.96 -21.48 36.89
N ALA A 469 84.20 -22.34 36.23
CA ALA A 469 84.73 -23.58 35.64
C ALA A 469 85.75 -23.33 34.51
N LYS A 470 85.64 -22.23 33.76
CA LYS A 470 86.69 -21.79 32.81
C LYS A 470 87.97 -21.38 33.52
N ILE A 471 87.86 -20.61 34.62
CA ILE A 471 89.03 -20.20 35.43
C ILE A 471 89.75 -21.44 35.99
N GLU A 472 89.00 -22.33 36.66
CA GLU A 472 89.54 -23.60 37.19
C GLU A 472 90.17 -24.47 36.07
N ARG A 473 89.55 -24.51 34.89
CA ARG A 473 90.12 -25.19 33.71
C ARG A 473 91.41 -24.53 33.22
N THR A 474 91.49 -23.20 33.17
CA THR A 474 92.72 -22.50 32.76
C THR A 474 93.86 -22.67 33.77
N GLU A 475 93.56 -22.72 35.07
CA GLU A 475 94.54 -23.04 36.11
C GLU A 475 95.06 -24.49 35.97
N LEU A 476 94.17 -25.45 35.68
CA LEU A 476 94.54 -26.84 35.42
C LEU A 476 95.35 -27.00 34.11
N GLU A 477 94.99 -26.31 33.03
CA GLU A 477 95.77 -26.29 31.78
C GLU A 477 97.14 -25.61 31.97
N GLN A 478 97.26 -24.63 32.86
CA GLN A 478 98.54 -24.00 33.21
C GLN A 478 99.43 -24.94 34.05
N ARG A 479 98.85 -25.67 35.03
CA ARG A 479 99.56 -26.73 35.78
C ARG A 479 99.99 -27.91 34.89
N LEU A 480 99.16 -28.28 33.91
CA LEU A 480 99.51 -29.31 32.94
C LEU A 480 100.71 -28.88 32.07
N LYS A 481 100.76 -27.59 31.66
CA LYS A 481 101.88 -27.02 30.90
C LYS A 481 103.16 -26.92 31.72
N SER A 482 103.10 -26.57 33.00
CA SER A 482 104.31 -26.58 33.85
C SER A 482 104.86 -28.00 34.03
N ALA A 483 104.00 -28.97 34.35
CA ALA A 483 104.40 -30.37 34.47
C ALA A 483 104.93 -30.97 33.15
N GLN A 484 104.33 -30.63 32.00
CA GLN A 484 104.85 -31.03 30.69
C GLN A 484 106.22 -30.40 30.39
N ASN A 485 106.48 -29.16 30.82
CA ASN A 485 107.78 -28.52 30.64
C ASN A 485 108.85 -29.14 31.54
N GLU A 486 108.52 -29.47 32.79
CA GLU A 486 109.42 -30.18 33.73
C GLU A 486 109.83 -31.56 33.16
N VAL A 487 108.85 -32.39 32.77
CA VAL A 487 109.11 -33.69 32.12
C VAL A 487 109.90 -33.53 30.81
N ARG A 488 109.67 -32.46 30.05
CA ARG A 488 110.45 -32.14 28.84
C ARG A 488 111.89 -31.69 29.15
N GLN A 489 112.12 -31.11 30.32
CA GLN A 489 113.45 -30.70 30.78
C GLN A 489 114.24 -31.91 31.29
N GLU A 490 113.61 -32.79 32.08
CA GLU A 490 114.17 -34.07 32.53
C GLU A 490 114.49 -35.01 31.35
N THR A 491 113.57 -35.16 30.38
CA THR A 491 113.83 -35.99 29.18
C THR A 491 114.91 -35.41 28.29
N ASN A 492 115.08 -34.08 28.21
CA ASN A 492 116.21 -33.47 27.51
C ASN A 492 117.54 -33.69 28.26
N MET A 493 117.57 -33.58 29.59
CA MET A 493 118.73 -33.91 30.42
C MET A 493 119.14 -35.37 30.22
N SER A 494 118.21 -36.30 30.37
CA SER A 494 118.44 -37.74 30.16
C SER A 494 118.88 -38.07 28.73
N LEU A 495 118.31 -37.40 27.72
CA LEU A 495 118.76 -37.54 26.32
C LEU A 495 120.16 -36.96 26.08
N GLN A 496 120.56 -35.93 26.82
CA GLN A 496 121.90 -35.33 26.74
C GLN A 496 122.95 -36.23 27.41
N GLU A 497 122.65 -36.78 28.60
CA GLU A 497 123.47 -37.81 29.26
C GLU A 497 123.59 -39.09 28.40
N ALA A 498 122.50 -39.54 27.80
CA ALA A 498 122.51 -40.68 26.87
C ALA A 498 123.37 -40.40 25.63
N LYS A 499 123.34 -39.18 25.08
CA LYS A 499 124.24 -38.76 23.99
C LYS A 499 125.70 -38.64 24.41
N GLN A 500 125.97 -38.30 25.67
CA GLN A 500 127.33 -38.20 26.21
C GLN A 500 127.93 -39.62 26.37
N ARG A 501 127.19 -40.54 27.00
CA ARG A 501 127.52 -41.98 27.04
C ARG A 501 127.63 -42.59 25.64
N GLN A 502 126.77 -42.21 24.70
CA GLN A 502 126.86 -42.67 23.31
C GLN A 502 128.15 -42.20 22.63
N LYS A 503 128.63 -40.97 22.93
CA LYS A 503 129.91 -40.47 22.41
C LYS A 503 131.11 -41.17 23.05
N GLU A 504 131.08 -41.42 24.35
CA GLU A 504 132.13 -42.18 25.07
C GLU A 504 132.24 -43.61 24.52
N LEU A 505 131.11 -44.33 24.42
CA LEU A 505 131.03 -45.66 23.83
C LEU A 505 131.36 -45.68 22.32
N GLN A 506 131.13 -44.58 21.60
CA GLN A 506 131.61 -44.41 20.22
C GLN A 506 133.12 -44.16 20.16
N HIS A 507 133.71 -43.47 21.14
CA HIS A 507 135.16 -43.23 21.18
C HIS A 507 135.91 -44.52 21.53
N GLU A 508 135.43 -45.29 22.52
CA GLU A 508 135.88 -46.67 22.78
C GLU A 508 135.65 -47.57 21.57
N ASN A 509 134.49 -47.51 20.90
CA ASN A 509 134.28 -48.24 19.65
C ASN A 509 135.25 -47.82 18.54
N THR A 510 135.65 -46.55 18.43
CA THR A 510 136.65 -46.15 17.43
C THR A 510 138.07 -46.60 17.80
N ALA A 511 138.43 -46.63 19.09
CA ALA A 511 139.71 -47.17 19.55
C ALA A 511 139.79 -48.70 19.36
N LEU A 512 138.72 -49.41 19.72
CA LEU A 512 138.58 -50.85 19.49
C LEU A 512 138.46 -51.16 17.99
N ARG A 513 137.77 -50.33 17.19
CA ARG A 513 137.76 -50.48 15.73
C ARG A 513 139.11 -50.20 15.09
N GLN A 514 139.93 -49.29 15.61
CA GLN A 514 141.30 -49.14 15.10
C GLN A 514 142.20 -50.35 15.44
N GLN A 515 141.94 -51.06 16.56
CA GLN A 515 142.57 -52.35 16.85
C GLN A 515 142.00 -53.50 15.99
N VAL A 516 140.69 -53.50 15.72
CA VAL A 516 140.01 -54.52 14.91
C VAL A 516 140.27 -54.33 13.41
N ASP A 517 140.32 -53.10 12.89
CA ASP A 517 140.69 -52.77 11.51
C ASP A 517 142.19 -53.05 11.26
N SER A 518 143.03 -53.02 12.30
CA SER A 518 144.42 -53.53 12.23
C SER A 518 144.50 -55.07 12.17
N LEU A 519 143.42 -55.79 12.48
CA LEU A 519 143.35 -57.27 12.50
C LEU A 519 142.41 -57.85 11.43
N GLN A 520 141.47 -57.06 10.89
CA GLN A 520 140.57 -57.44 9.79
C GLN A 520 140.99 -56.82 8.43
N ASN A 521 142.08 -56.06 8.38
CA ASN A 521 142.90 -55.92 7.16
C ASN A 521 143.57 -57.25 6.70
N GLN A 522 143.13 -58.40 7.22
CA GLN A 522 143.42 -59.73 6.69
C GLN A 522 142.20 -60.46 6.08
N LEU A 523 140.97 -59.96 6.26
CA LEU A 523 139.77 -60.61 5.72
C LEU A 523 138.74 -59.61 5.17
N GLU A 524 138.68 -59.61 3.83
CA GLU A 524 137.51 -59.28 2.99
C GLU A 524 136.95 -57.84 3.10
N THR A 525 137.35 -56.92 2.21
CA THR A 525 136.87 -56.86 0.82
C THR A 525 135.42 -57.37 0.62
N LEU A 526 134.41 -56.58 1.01
CA LEU A 526 133.62 -55.75 0.08
C LEU A 526 132.24 -55.31 0.64
N GLN A 527 131.91 -54.02 0.43
CA GLN A 527 130.57 -53.40 0.35
C GLN A 527 129.72 -53.34 1.66
N GLU A 528 129.29 -52.20 2.24
CA GLU A 528 129.22 -50.77 1.83
C GLU A 528 128.53 -50.53 0.46
N LYS A 529 127.31 -49.97 0.31
CA LYS A 529 126.74 -48.66 0.75
C LYS A 529 125.23 -48.63 0.34
N SER A 530 124.35 -47.65 0.59
CA SER A 530 124.37 -46.31 1.23
C SER A 530 122.92 -45.93 1.65
N ALA A 531 122.70 -45.33 2.83
CA ALA A 531 122.35 -43.91 3.07
C ALA A 531 121.02 -43.32 2.50
N LYS A 532 120.34 -42.53 3.35
CA LYS A 532 119.11 -41.71 3.13
C LYS A 532 119.48 -40.36 2.42
N PRO A 533 118.70 -39.24 2.46
CA PRO A 533 117.28 -38.95 2.80
C PRO A 533 116.58 -37.95 1.83
N ALA A 534 115.31 -37.56 2.09
CA ALA A 534 114.79 -36.18 1.92
C ALA A 534 113.40 -35.98 2.58
N LYS A 535 113.00 -34.72 2.76
CA LYS A 535 111.85 -34.14 3.52
C LYS A 535 111.34 -32.91 2.70
N PRO A 536 110.42 -32.00 3.16
CA PRO A 536 109.29 -32.07 4.13
C PRO A 536 107.99 -31.31 3.67
N GLN A 537 106.99 -31.21 4.57
CA GLN A 537 106.00 -30.09 4.74
C GLN A 537 104.97 -29.78 3.61
N ALA A 538 103.73 -29.31 3.86
CA ALA A 538 102.96 -28.96 5.08
C ALA A 538 101.45 -29.29 4.84
N ALA A 539 100.65 -29.68 5.86
CA ALA A 539 99.64 -28.86 6.59
C ALA A 539 98.51 -28.25 5.70
N TRP A 540 97.20 -28.30 6.01
CA TRP A 540 96.51 -28.17 7.32
C TRP A 540 95.24 -29.04 7.51
N GLU A 541 94.68 -28.86 8.71
CA GLU A 541 93.41 -29.24 9.35
C GLU A 541 92.11 -29.20 8.51
N THR A 542 90.90 -29.55 8.97
CA THR A 542 90.27 -30.46 9.96
C THR A 542 88.80 -29.98 10.04
N ASN A 543 87.84 -30.92 10.17
CA ASN A 543 86.46 -30.77 10.70
C ASN A 543 85.27 -30.24 9.86
N GLN A 544 84.23 -31.10 9.87
CA GLN A 544 82.81 -30.85 10.17
C GLN A 544 81.76 -30.46 9.09
N ILE A 545 80.84 -31.43 8.87
CA ILE A 545 79.37 -31.38 9.10
C ILE A 545 78.42 -30.75 8.04
N ASP A 546 77.41 -31.57 7.71
CA ASP A 546 76.00 -31.32 7.31
C ASP A 546 75.51 -31.03 5.86
N ARG A 547 74.65 -31.99 5.43
CA ARG A 547 73.23 -31.85 5.00
C ARG A 547 72.82 -31.71 3.52
N ARG A 548 71.61 -32.27 3.31
CA ARG A 548 70.66 -32.23 2.16
C ARG A 548 71.04 -33.21 1.03
N LYS A 549 70.12 -33.98 0.43
CA LYS A 549 68.65 -33.81 0.32
C LYS A 549 67.85 -35.13 0.52
N LEU A 550 66.68 -34.94 1.15
CA LEU A 550 65.36 -35.50 0.86
C LEU A 550 65.23 -36.77 -0.02
N SER A 551 64.57 -37.78 0.54
CA SER A 551 63.52 -38.54 -0.16
C SER A 551 62.26 -38.59 0.72
N ARG A 552 61.10 -38.73 0.09
CA ARG A 552 59.76 -38.48 0.63
C ARG A 552 59.01 -39.81 0.71
N HIS A 553 58.43 -40.16 1.86
CA HIS A 553 57.28 -41.05 1.93
C HIS A 553 56.56 -40.91 3.27
N GLU A 554 55.26 -40.62 3.22
CA GLU A 554 54.35 -40.74 4.35
C GLU A 554 53.29 -41.81 4.06
N SER A 555 52.74 -42.37 5.14
CA SER A 555 51.60 -43.29 5.21
C SER A 555 51.75 -44.68 4.57
N SER A 556 51.83 -45.70 5.42
CA SER A 556 50.65 -46.56 5.65
C SER A 556 50.74 -47.24 7.02
N ASN A 557 49.68 -47.13 7.80
CA ASN A 557 49.67 -47.53 9.21
C ASN A 557 49.14 -48.97 9.37
N GLN A 558 49.84 -49.97 8.78
CA GLN A 558 49.30 -51.34 8.63
C GLN A 558 50.29 -52.50 8.91
N ASP A 559 51.45 -52.24 9.53
CA ASP A 559 52.43 -53.30 9.89
C ASP A 559 52.55 -53.60 11.39
N CYS A 560 52.00 -52.76 12.27
CA CYS A 560 52.01 -53.03 13.71
C CYS A 560 51.11 -54.22 14.10
N GLU A 561 49.93 -54.38 13.49
CA GLU A 561 48.98 -55.45 13.84
C GLU A 561 49.46 -56.85 13.49
N LYS A 562 50.15 -57.02 12.35
CA LYS A 562 50.74 -58.31 11.95
C LYS A 562 51.84 -58.73 12.94
N THR A 563 52.67 -57.78 13.34
CA THR A 563 53.77 -58.00 14.29
C THR A 563 53.24 -58.40 15.68
N ILE A 564 52.18 -57.74 16.17
CA ILE A 564 51.53 -58.08 17.44
C ILE A 564 50.90 -59.49 17.39
N ASN A 565 50.26 -59.88 16.28
CA ASN A 565 49.68 -61.21 16.15
C ASN A 565 50.74 -62.32 16.03
N GLN A 566 51.87 -62.07 15.38
CA GLN A 566 53.03 -62.99 15.37
C GLN A 566 53.67 -63.16 16.76
N LEU A 567 53.73 -62.09 17.56
CA LEU A 567 54.22 -62.18 18.95
C LEU A 567 53.24 -62.95 19.84
N ARG A 568 51.92 -62.78 19.66
CA ARG A 568 50.89 -63.55 20.38
C ARG A 568 50.93 -65.05 20.07
N SER A 569 51.21 -65.45 18.83
CA SER A 569 51.33 -66.88 18.48
C SER A 569 52.62 -67.49 19.05
N LYS A 570 53.75 -66.78 18.99
CA LYS A 570 55.00 -67.20 19.63
C LYS A 570 54.88 -67.31 21.16
N LEU A 571 54.16 -66.39 21.81
CA LEU A 571 53.91 -66.47 23.25
C LEU A 571 53.13 -67.74 23.61
N LYS A 572 52.01 -68.02 22.90
CA LYS A 572 51.23 -69.25 23.09
C LYS A 572 52.02 -70.53 22.81
N GLN A 573 52.99 -70.50 21.89
CA GLN A 573 53.90 -71.62 21.66
C GLN A 573 54.85 -71.81 22.85
N LYS A 574 55.42 -70.73 23.39
CA LYS A 574 56.29 -70.78 24.58
C LYS A 574 55.54 -71.17 25.85
N ASP A 575 54.30 -70.75 26.04
CA ASP A 575 53.45 -71.20 27.16
C ASP A 575 53.20 -72.72 27.10
N ARG A 576 53.06 -73.30 25.90
CA ARG A 576 52.94 -74.76 25.70
C ARG A 576 54.24 -75.48 26.01
N GLU A 577 55.39 -74.96 25.56
CA GLU A 577 56.71 -75.51 25.89
C GLU A 577 56.98 -75.45 27.40
N ILE A 578 56.64 -74.34 28.08
CA ILE A 578 56.74 -74.21 29.53
C ILE A 578 55.81 -75.21 30.24
N SER A 579 54.57 -75.38 29.77
CA SER A 579 53.63 -76.37 30.33
C SER A 579 54.16 -77.80 30.18
N LEU A 580 54.75 -78.12 29.02
CA LEU A 580 55.36 -79.42 28.75
C LEU A 580 56.59 -79.66 29.65
N LEU A 581 57.46 -78.66 29.79
CA LEU A 581 58.63 -78.72 30.67
C LEU A 581 58.22 -78.85 32.15
N GLN A 582 57.19 -78.13 32.60
CA GLN A 582 56.64 -78.28 33.95
C GLN A 582 56.08 -79.69 34.18
N GLN A 583 55.39 -80.27 33.17
CA GLN A 583 54.87 -81.64 33.26
C GLN A 583 56.00 -82.68 33.27
N THR A 584 57.05 -82.49 32.47
CA THR A 584 58.25 -83.35 32.46
C THR A 584 59.03 -83.24 33.77
N VAL A 585 59.28 -82.03 34.28
CA VAL A 585 59.97 -81.82 35.57
C VAL A 585 59.14 -82.39 36.73
N HIS A 586 57.82 -82.23 36.71
CA HIS A 586 56.95 -82.83 37.72
C HIS A 586 56.98 -84.37 37.66
N ARG A 587 57.01 -84.95 36.45
CA ARG A 587 57.16 -86.39 36.24
C ARG A 587 58.52 -86.90 36.72
N GLU A 588 59.62 -86.28 36.31
CA GLU A 588 60.99 -86.56 36.77
C GLU A 588 61.10 -86.46 38.30
N CYS A 589 60.47 -85.45 38.90
CA CYS A 589 60.41 -85.25 40.34
C CYS A 589 59.61 -86.36 41.03
N MET A 590 58.46 -86.77 40.48
CA MET A 590 57.67 -87.89 40.99
C MET A 590 58.38 -89.25 40.82
N GLU A 591 59.10 -89.46 39.72
CA GLU A 591 59.89 -90.67 39.47
C GLU A 591 61.11 -90.73 40.41
N ARG A 592 61.82 -89.61 40.63
CA ARG A 592 62.89 -89.49 41.64
C ARG A 592 62.36 -89.63 43.07
N THR A 593 61.21 -89.05 43.39
CA THR A 593 60.60 -89.19 44.73
C THR A 593 60.16 -90.63 44.96
N SER A 594 59.54 -91.28 43.96
CA SER A 594 59.21 -92.71 44.01
C SER A 594 60.44 -93.61 44.10
N LEU A 595 61.57 -93.23 43.50
CA LEU A 595 62.84 -93.93 43.62
C LEU A 595 63.44 -93.77 45.03
N LEU A 596 63.46 -92.54 45.57
CA LEU A 596 63.91 -92.24 46.93
C LEU A 596 63.02 -92.93 47.98
N GLU A 597 61.71 -92.98 47.75
CA GLU A 597 60.74 -93.67 48.59
C GLU A 597 60.89 -95.20 48.48
N ARG A 598 61.25 -95.74 47.31
CA ARG A 598 61.73 -97.13 47.15
C ARG A 598 63.01 -97.41 47.92
N MET A 599 64.00 -96.50 47.90
CA MET A 599 65.25 -96.68 48.65
C MET A 599 65.04 -96.57 50.17
N ARG A 600 64.13 -95.69 50.63
CA ARG A 600 63.71 -95.60 52.03
C ARG A 600 62.96 -96.86 52.48
N SER A 601 61.98 -97.33 51.72
CA SER A 601 61.26 -98.58 52.01
C SER A 601 62.10 -99.85 51.88
N SER A 602 63.24 -99.79 51.16
CA SER A 602 64.23 -100.88 51.09
C SER A 602 65.22 -100.93 52.27
N LYS A 603 65.04 -100.10 53.32
CA LYS A 603 65.85 -100.08 54.56
C LYS A 603 67.37 -99.90 54.35
N VAL A 604 67.77 -99.05 53.40
CA VAL A 604 69.20 -98.76 53.13
C VAL A 604 69.71 -97.49 53.87
N LEU A 605 68.83 -96.63 54.39
CA LEU A 605 69.21 -95.46 55.21
C LEU A 605 68.23 -95.22 56.38
N PRO A 606 68.68 -94.61 57.51
CA PRO A 606 67.89 -94.51 58.74
C PRO A 606 66.82 -93.40 58.74
N GLU A 607 65.74 -93.60 59.50
CA GLU A 607 64.68 -92.62 59.73
C GLU A 607 65.07 -91.57 60.79
N ILE A 608 64.71 -90.31 60.54
CA ILE A 608 64.77 -89.22 61.52
C ILE A 608 63.43 -88.46 61.47
N ALA A 609 62.67 -88.49 62.58
CA ALA A 609 61.57 -87.56 62.88
C ALA A 609 62.17 -86.28 63.51
N ILE A 610 61.56 -85.09 63.61
CA ILE A 610 60.17 -84.64 63.82
C ILE A 610 60.11 -83.15 63.29
N PRO A 611 59.27 -82.19 63.74
CA PRO A 611 57.81 -82.13 63.97
C PRO A 611 57.09 -81.02 63.15
N SER A 612 55.76 -80.94 63.31
CA SER A 612 54.89 -79.87 62.79
C SER A 612 55.06 -78.52 63.54
N LEU A 613 54.78 -77.40 62.86
CA LEU A 613 54.54 -76.08 63.46
C LEU A 613 53.46 -75.31 62.67
N ALA A 614 52.70 -74.46 63.36
CA ALA A 614 51.38 -73.97 62.94
C ALA A 614 51.36 -72.55 62.32
N ALA A 615 50.18 -72.15 61.84
CA ALA A 615 49.84 -70.80 61.33
C ALA A 615 49.93 -69.70 62.42
N PRO A 616 49.89 -68.39 62.06
CA PRO A 616 48.63 -67.64 61.85
C PRO A 616 48.58 -66.87 60.50
N SER A 617 47.42 -66.50 59.94
CA SER A 617 46.54 -65.32 60.25
C SER A 617 47.22 -63.95 60.00
N ASP A 618 46.54 -62.87 59.61
CA ASP A 618 45.10 -62.58 59.69
C ASP A 618 44.70 -61.37 58.82
N SER A 619 43.39 -61.22 58.51
CA SER A 619 42.67 -59.93 58.34
C SER A 619 43.10 -58.98 57.18
N ARG A 620 42.36 -57.97 56.69
CA ARG A 620 41.00 -57.37 56.78
C ARG A 620 40.98 -56.32 55.61
N ALA A 621 39.91 -55.69 55.12
CA ALA A 621 38.45 -55.76 55.21
C ALA A 621 37.85 -54.84 54.10
N SER A 622 36.51 -54.70 54.03
CA SER A 622 35.74 -53.43 53.87
C SER A 622 36.16 -52.43 52.75
N ASN A 623 35.30 -51.76 51.99
CA ASN A 623 33.89 -51.34 52.09
C ASN A 623 33.63 -50.51 50.80
N SER A 624 32.48 -49.97 50.42
CA SER A 624 31.04 -50.01 50.81
C SER A 624 30.27 -49.16 49.78
N CYS A 625 28.93 -49.25 49.76
CA CYS A 625 27.94 -48.17 49.49
C CYS A 625 28.03 -47.29 48.22
N ASN A 626 27.00 -46.61 47.67
CA ASN A 626 25.52 -46.55 47.73
C ASN A 626 25.11 -45.64 46.51
N ASP A 627 23.87 -45.33 46.11
CA ASP A 627 22.49 -45.60 46.56
C ASP A 627 21.51 -45.40 45.36
N THR A 628 20.22 -45.70 45.55
CA THR A 628 18.99 -45.10 44.93
C THR A 628 18.93 -44.77 43.41
N ASP A 629 18.00 -45.32 42.63
CA ASP A 629 16.52 -45.10 42.62
C ASP A 629 16.06 -43.69 42.22
N ASP A 630 15.28 -43.58 41.14
CA ASP A 630 13.87 -43.13 41.23
C ASP A 630 13.03 -43.58 40.01
N CYS A 631 11.73 -43.80 40.24
CA CYS A 631 10.68 -43.92 39.21
C CYS A 631 9.91 -42.55 39.14
N THR A 632 8.80 -42.29 38.46
CA THR A 632 7.65 -43.10 38.04
C THR A 632 6.77 -42.29 37.07
N GLU A 633 5.99 -42.98 36.22
CA GLU A 633 4.64 -42.64 35.66
C GLU A 633 4.27 -41.21 35.17
N ARG A 634 3.72 -40.98 33.96
CA ARG A 634 2.58 -41.58 33.20
C ARG A 634 1.21 -41.01 33.58
N LEU A 635 0.48 -40.42 32.62
CA LEU A 635 -0.96 -40.67 32.38
C LEU A 635 -1.49 -40.03 31.09
N GLU A 636 -2.28 -40.79 30.36
CA GLU A 636 -3.08 -40.41 29.19
C GLU A 636 -4.43 -39.81 29.62
N HIS A 637 -5.19 -39.16 28.73
CA HIS A 637 -6.67 -39.14 28.72
C HIS A 637 -7.20 -38.86 27.30
N SER A 638 -8.48 -39.18 27.05
CA SER A 638 -9.00 -39.60 25.73
C SER A 638 -10.15 -38.75 25.16
N ALA A 639 -10.22 -38.72 23.82
CA ALA A 639 -11.37 -38.56 22.90
C ALA A 639 -12.46 -37.47 23.13
N ASN A 640 -12.82 -36.77 22.03
CA ASN A 640 -14.18 -36.87 21.49
C ASN A 640 -14.29 -36.48 19.98
N GLU A 641 -15.30 -37.01 19.30
CA GLU A 641 -15.60 -36.78 17.87
C GLU A 641 -16.55 -35.58 17.66
N ASN A 642 -16.37 -34.78 16.59
CA ASN A 642 -17.42 -34.60 15.54
C ASN A 642 -17.12 -33.55 14.44
N GLN A 643 -17.78 -33.77 13.30
CA GLN A 643 -18.20 -32.81 12.27
C GLN A 643 -17.16 -32.18 11.32
N GLN A 644 -17.20 -32.69 10.09
CA GLN A 644 -16.63 -32.14 8.85
C GLN A 644 -17.55 -31.03 8.24
N PRO A 645 -17.29 -30.49 7.02
CA PRO A 645 -17.13 -29.05 6.82
C PRO A 645 -18.42 -28.29 6.45
N LYS A 646 -18.44 -26.97 6.70
CA LYS A 646 -19.53 -26.07 6.22
C LYS A 646 -19.13 -25.38 4.92
N ALA A 647 -19.81 -25.78 3.84
CA ALA A 647 -19.72 -25.14 2.52
C ALA A 647 -20.41 -23.75 2.47
N SER A 648 -20.10 -22.99 1.43
CA SER A 648 -20.37 -21.56 1.31
C SER A 648 -21.85 -21.18 1.07
N PHE A 649 -22.19 -19.97 1.52
CA PHE A 649 -23.52 -19.35 1.59
C PHE A 649 -24.21 -19.08 0.23
N TYR A 650 -23.48 -19.15 -0.90
CA TYR A 650 -23.97 -18.65 -2.20
C TYR A 650 -24.83 -19.62 -3.04
N GLU A 651 -25.05 -20.86 -2.60
CA GLU A 651 -25.77 -21.86 -3.41
C GLU A 651 -27.30 -21.88 -3.20
N LYS A 652 -27.82 -21.14 -2.21
CA LYS A 652 -29.25 -21.18 -1.82
C LYS A 652 -30.18 -20.18 -2.53
N LEU A 653 -29.68 -19.31 -3.41
CA LEU A 653 -30.48 -18.22 -4.03
C LEU A 653 -30.94 -18.44 -5.48
N ARG A 654 -30.72 -19.62 -6.09
CA ARG A 654 -30.99 -19.84 -7.54
C ARG A 654 -32.23 -20.69 -7.88
N ARG A 655 -33.15 -20.96 -6.93
CA ARG A 655 -34.37 -21.77 -7.17
C ARG A 655 -35.63 -21.31 -6.41
N ALA A 656 -36.19 -20.15 -6.79
CA ALA A 656 -37.62 -19.84 -6.63
C ALA A 656 -38.00 -18.68 -7.59
N GLY A 657 -39.09 -18.78 -8.36
CA GLY A 657 -39.54 -17.64 -9.20
C GLY A 657 -40.27 -17.93 -10.52
N SER A 658 -40.46 -19.19 -10.92
CA SER A 658 -41.27 -19.52 -12.12
C SER A 658 -42.60 -20.15 -11.75
N ARG A 659 -43.70 -19.40 -11.86
CA ARG A 659 -45.06 -19.93 -12.10
C ARG A 659 -45.98 -18.85 -12.68
N LYS A 660 -46.58 -19.16 -13.83
CA LYS A 660 -47.55 -18.32 -14.55
C LYS A 660 -48.93 -18.40 -13.89
N ALA A 661 -49.70 -17.32 -13.94
CA ALA A 661 -51.17 -17.38 -13.89
C ALA A 661 -51.80 -16.24 -14.72
N LYS A 662 -52.78 -16.62 -15.55
CA LYS A 662 -53.72 -15.83 -16.37
C LYS A 662 -54.93 -16.78 -16.58
N PRO A 663 -56.15 -16.33 -16.97
CA PRO A 663 -56.69 -14.97 -17.06
C PRO A 663 -58.14 -14.87 -16.47
N ARG A 664 -58.92 -13.89 -16.95
CA ARG A 664 -60.32 -13.52 -16.65
C ARG A 664 -60.49 -12.59 -15.43
N LYS A 665 -61.35 -11.57 -15.48
CA LYS A 665 -62.38 -11.22 -16.49
C LYS A 665 -62.19 -9.80 -17.00
#